data_AF-A0AAU1NS26-F1
#
_entry.id   AF-A0AAU1NS26-F1
#
_cell.length_a   1.000
_cell.length_b   1.000
_cell.length_c   1.000
_cell.angle_alpha   90.00
_cell.angle_beta   90.00
_cell.angle_gamma   90.00
#
_symmetry.space_group_name_H-M   'P 1'
#
loop_
_entity.id
_entity.type
_entity.pdbx_description
1 polymer ?
#
loop_
_entity_poly.entity_id
_entity_poly.type
_entity_poly.pdbx_seq_one_letter_code
_entity_poly.pdbx_strand_id
1 'polypeptide(L)'
;MQRWDNSPQKSPFGSTTAQTRNLADPNFACGNPLIQNQLIRGEWNSKAFVGTDYPVATKGTDLAQGTEQNMPGADPRTGKKSVWDQIPQLVRSGRIPLPVFEQALARVLYQEERFGLLGCNDSSASCSNPGGVNGVRDGSAALPTGSPDSGAVIGTKNGHAAIAEKSAEEGAVLLKNDASNLPITPTDLSSGVALSGPLAEYNVGSPNNESSGGYPDRSVINTLQQIKTFAQNKNAFTYSPALSPSGYAVPSSALSTSSKRVTGGLHRTGGPGAPTTDRSLDFTTASPAGALGKGNYTWRGYLYVPSADTYTLRTQSTKGSDIGVKLSIDGKSQKASTPESVYTGPRPGMFPMDMSTTRAGFTTGGLSNSAYKVGNLSAGYHAISVSFSNASSGKASFRLAYSRTEGDISDAAEAAKGKSKALVFVGAGNTGQLTDPANSDMVPGELPAEQVALIKAVAAENPNTSVVLNTPGPVVTSSWIHDVKSVLEMWQPGQEGGTATARLLLGMANPSGRAVTTWPKGSEDTLFSTAQNQGLFPGDATGTHPERVGGTEKSTGQVPACETGKVCQGEDAKLSGPTAATGDKNYTGSGYAAGFRSNGDSLRYQVSPGTAGTYMLKVRYANTLRSSRSLRVAVDTGPAKLLPLPKTGKRGNWSISQVPLRLTAGPHTVRLFRSGSDNSSGNVNVDSLGLTTPGAHFPSTANSLGGLYECSVGVTCEIERGHISGAGIKTTVDPKGYTGEGLLAGFTKTGDQATIDIPSDAGNYTLQLRYGNPKATAQTLTVDIDGKAGKVTLPELSDQNAWGIKTIGVKLSAGIHKITIQRNSKDSGNVNIDSIALTTKGARYPARQVGSFGIYAGYRYYDQLGMAVQFPFGWGLSYTNFAYSKPTVTATKDGGLDVTYTIRNTGSQAGAAVAQVYVGPPSERPSGVEFAPRALAGFDRVSIAAGASSTVTTHVDPRAMQYWSTSKQQWVRTHGARDVFVGPADKPDQLRHARTP
;
A
#
# COMPACT_ATOMS: atom_id res chain seq x y z
N MET A 1 -16.81 -0.92 21.69
CA MET A 1 -17.26 -0.50 20.35
C MET A 1 -16.46 -1.30 19.33
N GLN A 2 -17.08 -2.19 18.57
CA GLN A 2 -16.42 -2.80 17.40
C GLN A 2 -16.78 -1.92 16.20
N ARG A 3 -15.79 -1.20 15.66
CA ARG A 3 -15.92 -0.49 14.39
C ARG A 3 -15.43 -1.42 13.30
N TRP A 4 -16.20 -1.54 12.23
CA TRP A 4 -15.77 -2.24 11.03
C TRP A 4 -15.45 -1.19 9.98
N ASP A 5 -14.19 -1.17 9.56
CA ASP A 5 -13.76 -0.47 8.35
C ASP A 5 -14.48 -1.12 7.17
N ASN A 6 -15.05 -0.27 6.33
CA ASN A 6 -15.70 -0.67 5.10
C ASN A 6 -15.05 0.12 3.96
N SER A 7 -13.83 -0.26 3.57
CA SER A 7 -13.43 -0.06 2.18
C SER A 7 -14.57 -0.59 1.29
N PRO A 8 -14.93 0.09 0.18
CA PRO A 8 -16.12 -0.22 -0.62
C PRO A 8 -15.94 -1.49 -1.46
N GLN A 9 -15.26 -2.50 -0.92
CA GLN A 9 -15.20 -3.81 -1.51
C GLN A 9 -16.56 -4.48 -1.33
N LYS A 10 -17.20 -4.78 -2.47
CA LYS A 10 -18.11 -5.93 -2.50
C LYS A 10 -17.41 -7.08 -1.78
N SER A 11 -18.15 -7.74 -0.89
CA SER A 11 -17.72 -8.95 -0.20
C SER A 11 -16.73 -9.77 -1.06
N PRO A 12 -15.50 -10.07 -0.58
CA PRO A 12 -14.53 -10.87 -1.32
C PRO A 12 -15.00 -12.32 -1.55
N PHE A 13 -16.16 -12.70 -1.00
CA PHE A 13 -16.78 -14.01 -1.21
C PHE A 13 -17.48 -14.18 -2.58
N GLY A 14 -17.31 -13.24 -3.50
CA GLY A 14 -17.81 -13.35 -4.86
C GLY A 14 -16.96 -14.26 -5.76
N SER A 15 -17.11 -15.59 -5.66
CA SER A 15 -17.53 -16.45 -6.80
C SER A 15 -17.13 -17.95 -6.73
N THR A 16 -18.00 -18.76 -7.37
CA THR A 16 -17.76 -20.05 -8.06
C THR A 16 -17.73 -21.38 -7.29
N THR A 17 -18.88 -21.80 -6.75
CA THR A 17 -19.40 -23.16 -7.02
C THR A 17 -20.92 -23.16 -7.06
N ALA A 18 -21.52 -23.99 -7.93
CA ALA A 18 -22.98 -24.06 -8.14
C ALA A 18 -23.81 -24.58 -6.94
N GLN A 19 -23.18 -24.79 -5.78
CA GLN A 19 -23.82 -25.25 -4.54
C GLN A 19 -23.88 -24.20 -3.42
N THR A 20 -23.19 -23.05 -3.52
CA THR A 20 -23.46 -21.89 -2.65
C THR A 20 -24.52 -20.97 -3.27
N ARG A 21 -25.70 -21.51 -3.57
CA ARG A 21 -26.86 -20.69 -3.93
C ARG A 21 -27.39 -20.03 -2.65
N ASN A 22 -26.87 -18.84 -2.34
CA ASN A 22 -27.65 -17.71 -1.79
C ASN A 22 -26.82 -16.49 -1.34
N LEU A 23 -25.51 -16.42 -1.58
CA LEU A 23 -24.73 -15.21 -1.22
C LEU A 23 -24.25 -14.47 -2.48
N ALA A 24 -25.22 -14.04 -3.29
CA ALA A 24 -25.03 -13.04 -4.33
C ALA A 24 -25.61 -11.70 -3.84
N ASP A 25 -25.21 -11.25 -2.64
CA ASP A 25 -25.79 -10.06 -2.03
C ASP A 25 -24.90 -8.82 -2.26
N PRO A 26 -25.33 -7.82 -3.06
CA PRO A 26 -24.60 -6.59 -3.32
C PRO A 26 -24.53 -5.64 -2.10
N ASN A 27 -24.88 -6.11 -0.91
CA ASN A 27 -24.98 -5.31 0.30
C ASN A 27 -23.61 -5.05 0.94
N PHE A 28 -23.34 -3.78 1.24
CA PHE A 28 -22.21 -3.31 2.05
C PHE A 28 -22.18 -4.01 3.41
N ALA A 29 -21.00 -4.17 4.05
CA ALA A 29 -20.90 -4.86 5.34
C ALA A 29 -21.82 -4.26 6.43
N CYS A 30 -22.01 -2.93 6.42
CA CYS A 30 -22.93 -2.21 7.32
C CYS A 30 -24.42 -2.42 7.02
N GLY A 31 -24.79 -3.10 5.95
CA GLY A 31 -26.17 -3.46 5.61
C GLY A 31 -26.35 -4.97 5.38
N ASN A 32 -25.34 -5.78 5.71
CA ASN A 32 -25.33 -7.21 5.40
C ASN A 32 -25.83 -8.05 6.58
N PRO A 33 -27.04 -8.64 6.52
CA PRO A 33 -27.61 -9.40 7.64
C PRO A 33 -26.82 -10.66 8.01
N LEU A 34 -26.02 -11.22 7.10
CA LEU A 34 -25.19 -12.39 7.44
C LEU A 34 -24.09 -11.99 8.42
N ILE A 35 -23.43 -10.86 8.17
CA ILE A 35 -22.37 -10.36 9.04
C ILE A 35 -22.99 -9.87 10.35
N GLN A 36 -23.98 -8.99 10.24
CA GLN A 36 -24.54 -8.29 11.39
C GLN A 36 -25.39 -9.20 12.28
N ASN A 37 -26.32 -9.97 11.71
CA ASN A 37 -27.26 -10.77 12.50
C ASN A 37 -26.81 -12.22 12.63
N GLN A 38 -26.43 -12.90 11.55
CA GLN A 38 -26.10 -14.33 11.64
C GLN A 38 -24.77 -14.58 12.36
N LEU A 39 -23.70 -13.89 11.96
CA LEU A 39 -22.38 -14.08 12.56
C LEU A 39 -22.24 -13.35 13.89
N ILE A 40 -22.38 -12.02 13.90
CA ILE A 40 -22.11 -11.23 15.11
C ILE A 40 -23.14 -11.51 16.22
N ARG A 41 -24.44 -11.58 15.89
CA ARG A 41 -25.50 -11.82 16.89
C ARG A 41 -25.79 -13.30 17.11
N GLY A 42 -25.84 -14.11 16.06
CA GLY A 42 -26.15 -15.54 16.15
C GLY A 42 -24.97 -16.36 16.66
N GLU A 43 -23.92 -16.48 15.84
CA GLU A 43 -22.80 -17.38 16.13
C GLU A 43 -21.86 -16.87 17.22
N TRP A 44 -21.52 -15.57 17.21
CA TRP A 44 -20.62 -14.98 18.19
C TRP A 44 -21.34 -14.49 19.45
N ASN A 45 -22.67 -14.39 19.41
CA ASN A 45 -23.51 -13.94 20.52
C ASN A 45 -23.03 -12.60 21.13
N SER A 46 -22.61 -11.67 20.27
CA SER A 46 -22.06 -10.38 20.71
C SER A 46 -23.15 -9.46 21.25
N LYS A 47 -22.91 -8.90 22.44
CA LYS A 47 -23.76 -7.89 23.10
C LYS A 47 -23.38 -6.45 22.75
N ALA A 48 -22.32 -6.24 21.96
CA ALA A 48 -21.87 -4.91 21.57
C ALA A 48 -22.75 -4.35 20.45
N PHE A 49 -23.05 -3.05 20.47
CA PHE A 49 -23.70 -2.41 19.33
C PHE A 49 -22.74 -2.28 18.14
N VAL A 50 -23.27 -2.24 16.92
CA VAL A 50 -22.52 -2.01 15.68
C VAL A 50 -22.84 -0.62 15.11
N GLY A 51 -21.80 0.14 14.79
CA GLY A 51 -21.91 1.44 14.14
C GLY A 51 -21.29 1.46 12.74
N THR A 52 -21.77 2.33 11.85
CA THR A 52 -21.17 2.54 10.51
C THR A 52 -19.88 3.34 10.58
N ASP A 53 -19.04 3.23 9.54
CA ASP A 53 -17.92 4.16 9.34
C ASP A 53 -18.36 5.48 8.66
N TYR A 54 -17.47 6.48 8.58
CA TYR A 54 -17.76 7.85 8.13
C TYR A 54 -17.49 8.04 6.61
N PRO A 55 -18.46 8.47 5.78
CA PRO A 55 -19.91 8.56 5.99
C PRO A 55 -20.65 7.46 5.19
N VAL A 56 -20.78 6.25 5.74
CA VAL A 56 -21.08 5.03 4.94
C VAL A 56 -22.50 4.48 5.12
N ALA A 57 -23.34 5.04 5.99
CA ALA A 57 -24.72 4.56 6.05
C ALA A 57 -25.44 4.85 4.73
N THR A 58 -25.92 3.79 4.09
CA THR A 58 -26.51 3.89 2.75
C THR A 58 -28.03 4.03 2.79
N LYS A 59 -28.69 3.46 3.81
CA LYS A 59 -30.16 3.47 3.96
C LYS A 59 -30.59 3.50 5.43
N GLY A 60 -31.76 4.08 5.72
CA GLY A 60 -32.37 4.01 7.06
C GLY A 60 -32.84 2.62 7.46
N THR A 61 -33.04 1.71 6.49
CA THR A 61 -33.40 0.31 6.71
C THR A 61 -32.25 -0.58 7.16
N ASP A 62 -31.00 -0.09 7.12
CA ASP A 62 -29.83 -0.85 7.58
C ASP A 62 -29.95 -1.22 9.07
N LEU A 63 -30.75 -0.46 9.84
CA LEU A 63 -31.10 -0.81 11.22
C LEU A 63 -31.83 -2.14 11.35
N ALA A 64 -32.72 -2.46 10.41
CA ALA A 64 -33.40 -3.76 10.40
C ALA A 64 -32.43 -4.91 10.09
N GLN A 65 -31.26 -4.62 9.50
CA GLN A 65 -30.23 -5.59 9.17
C GLN A 65 -29.18 -5.76 10.29
N GLY A 66 -29.28 -5.02 11.40
CA GLY A 66 -28.43 -5.20 12.60
C GLY A 66 -27.43 -4.07 12.86
N THR A 67 -27.41 -3.01 12.05
CA THR A 67 -26.60 -1.81 12.31
C THR A 67 -27.35 -0.86 13.24
N GLU A 68 -26.76 -0.49 14.36
CA GLU A 68 -27.50 0.17 15.46
C GLU A 68 -27.08 1.62 15.69
N GLN A 69 -26.01 2.08 15.04
CA GLN A 69 -25.59 3.48 15.03
C GLN A 69 -25.09 3.94 13.65
N ASN A 70 -25.51 5.12 13.19
CA ASN A 70 -24.95 5.78 12.00
C ASN A 70 -23.88 6.81 12.39
N MET A 71 -22.78 6.88 11.64
CA MET A 71 -21.77 7.93 11.69
C MET A 71 -21.49 8.51 10.28
N PRO A 72 -21.50 9.83 10.10
CA PRO A 72 -21.91 10.85 11.07
C PRO A 72 -23.42 10.89 11.31
N GLY A 73 -23.80 11.53 12.41
CA GLY A 73 -25.16 12.08 12.55
C GLY A 73 -25.41 13.25 11.58
N ALA A 74 -26.50 13.99 11.78
CA ALA A 74 -26.75 15.21 11.02
C ALA A 74 -25.56 16.18 11.17
N ASP A 75 -25.09 16.78 10.07
CA ASP A 75 -23.99 17.75 10.11
C ASP A 75 -24.55 19.15 10.38
N PRO A 76 -24.35 19.70 11.60
CA PRO A 76 -24.92 20.99 11.98
C PRO A 76 -24.34 22.18 11.20
N ARG A 77 -23.20 22.00 10.51
CA ARG A 77 -22.52 23.07 9.76
C ARG A 77 -23.01 23.17 8.31
N THR A 78 -23.40 22.04 7.72
CA THR A 78 -23.89 21.98 6.34
C THR A 78 -25.41 21.83 6.26
N GLY A 79 -26.07 21.63 7.41
CA GLY A 79 -27.52 21.38 7.49
C GLY A 79 -27.95 20.06 6.87
N LYS A 80 -26.99 19.16 6.57
CA LYS A 80 -27.27 17.91 5.89
C LYS A 80 -27.88 16.90 6.85
N LYS A 81 -29.07 16.44 6.45
CA LYS A 81 -29.85 15.42 7.15
C LYS A 81 -29.17 14.07 7.07
N SER A 82 -29.22 13.33 8.17
CA SER A 82 -28.75 11.95 8.22
C SER A 82 -29.72 11.07 7.44
N VAL A 83 -29.20 10.03 6.77
CA VAL A 83 -30.05 8.99 6.14
C VAL A 83 -30.91 8.24 7.17
N TRP A 84 -30.59 8.39 8.45
CA TRP A 84 -31.33 7.81 9.58
C TRP A 84 -32.38 8.76 10.19
N ASP A 85 -32.48 10.01 9.73
CA ASP A 85 -33.56 10.93 10.17
C ASP A 85 -34.96 10.41 9.82
N GLN A 86 -35.06 9.45 8.89
CA GLN A 86 -36.30 8.77 8.50
C GLN A 86 -36.70 7.61 9.44
N ILE A 87 -35.87 7.18 10.40
CA ILE A 87 -36.16 6.02 11.27
C ILE A 87 -37.53 6.14 11.97
N PRO A 88 -37.91 7.30 12.56
CA PRO A 88 -39.24 7.42 13.18
C PRO A 88 -40.39 7.15 12.22
N GLN A 89 -40.26 7.55 10.95
CA GLN A 89 -41.27 7.27 9.91
C GLN A 89 -41.26 5.80 9.49
N LEU A 90 -40.08 5.18 9.38
CA LEU A 90 -39.94 3.76 9.07
C LEU A 90 -40.52 2.86 10.18
N VAL A 91 -40.36 3.24 11.46
CA VAL A 91 -40.98 2.54 12.59
C VAL A 91 -42.50 2.73 12.57
N ARG A 92 -42.99 3.97 12.43
CA ARG A 92 -44.44 4.26 12.37
C ARG A 92 -45.14 3.58 11.20
N SER A 93 -44.47 3.43 10.06
CA SER A 93 -45.00 2.73 8.89
C SER A 93 -44.87 1.20 8.96
N GLY A 94 -44.24 0.67 10.01
CA GLY A 94 -44.00 -0.78 10.18
C GLY A 94 -42.87 -1.34 9.31
N ARG A 95 -42.17 -0.50 8.54
CA ARG A 95 -41.00 -0.90 7.73
C ARG A 95 -39.79 -1.27 8.58
N ILE A 96 -39.70 -0.74 9.80
CA ILE A 96 -38.84 -1.23 10.86
C ILE A 96 -39.76 -1.66 12.01
N PRO A 97 -39.77 -2.95 12.39
CA PRO A 97 -40.57 -3.37 13.54
C PRO A 97 -40.11 -2.65 14.82
N LEU A 98 -41.05 -2.15 15.62
CA LEU A 98 -40.74 -1.49 16.90
C LEU A 98 -39.82 -2.34 17.81
N PRO A 99 -40.02 -3.67 17.96
CA PRO A 99 -39.11 -4.48 18.78
C PRO A 99 -37.66 -4.50 18.27
N VAL A 100 -37.45 -4.37 16.95
CA VAL A 100 -36.11 -4.33 16.36
C VAL A 100 -35.42 -3.00 16.72
N PHE A 101 -36.17 -1.90 16.67
CA PHE A 101 -35.67 -0.59 17.12
C PHE A 101 -35.37 -0.58 18.63
N GLU A 102 -36.25 -1.12 19.47
CA GLU A 102 -36.05 -1.21 20.92
C GLU A 102 -34.81 -2.03 21.28
N GLN A 103 -34.58 -3.15 20.59
CA GLN A 103 -33.36 -3.95 20.78
C GLN A 103 -32.09 -3.20 20.38
N ALA A 104 -32.12 -2.43 19.29
CA ALA A 104 -30.99 -1.61 18.87
C ALA A 104 -30.66 -0.55 19.94
N LEU A 105 -31.68 0.16 20.43
CA LEU A 105 -31.53 1.15 21.50
C LEU A 105 -31.01 0.51 22.79
N ALA A 106 -31.57 -0.63 23.21
CA ALA A 106 -31.15 -1.34 24.41
C ALA A 106 -29.66 -1.72 24.37
N ARG A 107 -29.11 -2.08 23.19
CA ARG A 107 -27.68 -2.41 23.05
C ARG A 107 -26.79 -1.18 23.21
N VAL A 108 -27.21 -0.02 22.71
CA VAL A 108 -26.49 1.24 22.91
C VAL A 108 -26.50 1.61 24.39
N LEU A 109 -27.69 1.64 25.02
CA LEU A 109 -27.86 1.95 26.44
C LEU A 109 -27.11 0.96 27.34
N TYR A 110 -27.09 -0.33 27.00
CA TYR A 110 -26.31 -1.34 27.74
C TYR A 110 -24.81 -1.04 27.72
N GLN A 111 -24.25 -0.54 26.61
CA GLN A 111 -22.86 -0.10 26.61
C GLN A 111 -22.69 1.14 27.49
N GLU A 112 -23.58 2.12 27.40
CA GLU A 112 -23.52 3.31 28.26
C GLU A 112 -23.59 2.95 29.76
N GLU A 113 -24.49 2.05 30.15
CA GLU A 113 -24.59 1.52 31.51
C GLU A 113 -23.29 0.82 31.93
N ARG A 114 -22.78 -0.09 31.09
CA ARG A 114 -21.55 -0.85 31.35
C ARG A 114 -20.34 0.05 31.58
N PHE A 115 -20.29 1.21 30.92
CA PHE A 115 -19.21 2.20 31.09
C PHE A 115 -19.53 3.26 32.15
N GLY A 116 -20.64 3.13 32.90
CA GLY A 116 -21.04 4.08 33.94
C GLY A 116 -21.43 5.47 33.40
N LEU A 117 -21.86 5.53 32.14
CA LEU A 117 -22.25 6.78 31.47
C LEU A 117 -23.72 7.14 31.74
N LEU A 118 -24.57 6.14 32.01
CA LEU A 118 -25.90 6.36 32.55
C LEU A 118 -25.76 6.69 34.04
N GLY A 119 -25.87 7.97 34.39
CA GLY A 119 -25.77 8.41 35.79
C GLY A 119 -26.83 7.77 36.69
N CYS A 120 -26.64 7.86 38.01
CA CYS A 120 -27.72 7.59 38.96
C CYS A 120 -28.69 8.77 39.03
N ASN A 121 -29.93 8.52 39.43
CA ASN A 121 -30.98 9.53 39.60
C ASN A 121 -30.49 10.65 40.57
N ASP A 122 -30.49 11.90 40.11
CA ASP A 122 -29.94 13.11 40.78
C ASP A 122 -30.56 13.44 42.15
N SER A 123 -31.50 12.62 42.63
CA SER A 123 -32.21 12.78 43.91
C SER A 123 -31.49 12.13 45.11
N SER A 124 -30.38 11.40 44.91
CA SER A 124 -29.62 10.79 46.02
C SER A 124 -28.34 11.57 46.33
N ALA A 125 -28.19 12.03 47.57
CA ALA A 125 -27.04 12.79 48.08
C ALA A 125 -25.70 12.02 48.07
N SER A 126 -25.71 10.74 47.67
CA SER A 126 -24.54 9.85 47.60
C SER A 126 -24.11 9.49 46.17
N CYS A 127 -24.77 10.00 45.12
CA CYS A 127 -24.39 9.73 43.73
C CYS A 127 -23.33 10.74 43.25
N SER A 128 -22.04 10.42 43.42
CA SER A 128 -20.96 11.10 42.69
C SER A 128 -20.78 10.41 41.34
N ASN A 129 -21.27 11.02 40.26
CA ASN A 129 -21.14 10.49 38.90
C ASN A 129 -19.66 10.60 38.42
N PRO A 130 -18.88 9.50 38.31
CA PRO A 130 -17.42 9.57 38.19
C PRO A 130 -16.91 9.79 36.75
N GLY A 131 -17.79 9.83 35.74
CA GLY A 131 -17.38 9.95 34.34
C GLY A 131 -16.75 11.31 34.00
N GLY A 132 -15.57 11.27 33.38
CA GLY A 132 -14.79 12.44 32.95
C GLY A 132 -13.54 12.71 33.81
N VAL A 133 -12.48 13.27 33.22
CA VAL A 133 -11.30 13.69 34.00
C VAL A 133 -11.70 14.92 34.82
N ASN A 134 -11.63 14.82 36.16
CA ASN A 134 -12.08 15.87 37.09
C ASN A 134 -13.54 16.31 36.90
N GLY A 135 -14.44 15.38 36.51
CA GLY A 135 -15.86 15.67 36.29
C GLY A 135 -16.18 16.34 34.94
N VAL A 136 -15.17 16.55 34.08
CA VAL A 136 -15.34 17.12 32.73
C VAL A 136 -15.48 16.00 31.70
N ARG A 137 -16.60 15.99 30.97
CA ARG A 137 -17.00 14.89 30.06
C ARG A 137 -16.77 15.16 28.58
N ASP A 138 -16.51 16.41 28.21
CA ASP A 138 -16.32 16.82 26.80
C ASP A 138 -14.89 16.57 26.28
N GLY A 139 -14.02 15.98 27.11
CA GLY A 139 -12.62 15.70 26.79
C GLY A 139 -11.70 16.92 26.91
N SER A 140 -12.17 18.07 27.40
CA SER A 140 -11.36 19.29 27.53
C SER A 140 -10.49 19.34 28.79
N ALA A 141 -10.73 18.47 29.77
CA ALA A 141 -9.94 18.46 31.00
C ALA A 141 -8.47 18.10 30.74
N ALA A 142 -7.57 18.93 31.27
CA ALA A 142 -6.15 18.67 31.23
C ALA A 142 -5.80 17.41 32.02
N LEU A 143 -5.01 16.52 31.41
CA LEU A 143 -4.45 15.37 32.12
C LEU A 143 -3.48 15.84 33.23
N PRO A 144 -3.53 15.22 34.42
CA PRO A 144 -2.50 15.40 35.43
C PRO A 144 -1.10 15.10 34.88
N THR A 145 -0.07 15.79 35.36
CA THR A 145 1.31 15.56 34.89
C THR A 145 1.83 14.18 35.31
N GLY A 146 1.48 13.71 36.51
CA GLY A 146 2.09 12.54 37.16
C GLY A 146 3.48 12.87 37.73
N SER A 147 3.99 12.04 38.64
CA SER A 147 5.37 12.21 39.13
C SER A 147 6.37 11.67 38.11
N PRO A 148 7.51 12.34 37.87
CA PRO A 148 8.60 11.80 37.06
C PRO A 148 9.27 10.57 37.69
N ASP A 149 9.13 10.38 39.00
CA ASP A 149 9.76 9.31 39.78
C ASP A 149 8.79 8.16 40.12
N SER A 150 7.48 8.40 40.04
CA SER A 150 6.49 7.32 40.12
C SER A 150 6.46 6.59 38.78
N GLY A 151 6.50 5.25 38.78
CA GLY A 151 6.39 4.44 37.56
C GLY A 151 5.15 4.80 36.69
N ALA A 152 5.07 4.24 35.48
CA ALA A 152 4.10 4.66 34.47
C ALA A 152 2.62 4.64 34.92
N VAL A 153 2.12 5.77 35.45
CA VAL A 153 0.72 5.91 35.87
C VAL A 153 -0.14 6.31 34.65
N ILE A 154 -0.93 5.35 34.15
CA ILE A 154 -1.91 5.58 33.07
C ILE A 154 -2.89 6.69 33.50
N GLY A 155 -3.22 7.60 32.59
CA GLY A 155 -4.03 8.78 32.85
C GLY A 155 -3.21 10.04 33.19
N THR A 156 -1.88 9.94 33.23
CA THR A 156 -0.98 11.09 33.43
C THR A 156 -0.07 11.32 32.24
N LYS A 157 0.36 12.57 32.02
CA LYS A 157 1.27 12.91 30.91
C LYS A 157 2.57 12.11 30.96
N ASN A 158 3.17 11.95 32.13
CA ASN A 158 4.44 11.23 32.29
C ASN A 158 4.26 9.71 32.19
N GLY A 159 3.16 9.16 32.70
CA GLY A 159 2.87 7.74 32.54
C GLY A 159 2.60 7.35 31.08
N HIS A 160 1.87 8.18 30.33
CA HIS A 160 1.66 7.97 28.89
C HIS A 160 2.97 8.03 28.11
N ALA A 161 3.83 9.00 28.43
CA ALA A 161 5.16 9.10 27.82
C ALA A 161 5.99 7.84 28.07
N ALA A 162 6.09 7.37 29.32
CA ALA A 162 6.83 6.16 29.64
C ALA A 162 6.33 4.92 28.87
N ILE A 163 5.01 4.78 28.68
CA ILE A 163 4.42 3.69 27.88
C ILE A 163 4.75 3.86 26.40
N ALA A 164 4.66 5.08 25.86
CA ALA A 164 5.00 5.36 24.46
C ALA A 164 6.48 5.07 24.17
N GLU A 165 7.39 5.51 25.05
CA GLU A 165 8.82 5.22 24.95
C GLU A 165 9.06 3.72 24.96
N LYS A 166 8.51 3.01 25.96
CA LYS A 166 8.67 1.56 26.09
C LYS A 166 8.13 0.82 24.87
N SER A 167 6.97 1.23 24.36
CA SER A 167 6.35 0.61 23.17
C SER A 167 7.21 0.82 21.92
N ALA A 168 7.78 2.01 21.74
CA ALA A 168 8.69 2.31 20.64
C ALA A 168 10.00 1.51 20.74
N GLU A 169 10.58 1.38 21.94
CA GLU A 169 11.76 0.56 22.18
C GLU A 169 11.52 -0.92 21.87
N GLU A 170 10.43 -1.48 22.40
CA GLU A 170 10.13 -2.91 22.32
C GLU A 170 9.59 -3.32 20.95
N GLY A 171 8.96 -2.38 20.22
CA GLY A 171 8.46 -2.58 18.87
C GLY A 171 9.52 -2.40 17.77
N ALA A 172 10.64 -1.72 18.06
CA ALA A 172 11.72 -1.53 17.10
C ALA A 172 12.37 -2.86 16.72
N VAL A 173 12.61 -3.06 15.42
CA VAL A 173 13.14 -4.30 14.86
C VAL A 173 14.56 -4.06 14.32
N LEU A 174 15.55 -4.71 14.92
CA LEU A 174 16.90 -4.75 14.37
C LEU A 174 16.91 -5.77 13.22
N LEU A 175 16.81 -5.29 11.98
CA LEU A 175 16.69 -6.14 10.79
C LEU A 175 18.04 -6.72 10.36
N LYS A 176 19.12 -5.96 10.53
CA LYS A 176 20.49 -6.35 10.16
C LYS A 176 21.49 -5.79 11.16
N ASN A 177 22.53 -6.54 11.51
CA ASN A 177 23.60 -6.07 12.38
C ASN A 177 24.92 -6.85 12.19
N ASP A 178 25.57 -6.65 11.06
CA ASP A 178 26.84 -7.29 10.74
C ASP A 178 27.96 -6.78 11.64
N ALA A 179 28.87 -7.68 12.04
CA ALA A 179 30.03 -7.38 12.89
C ALA A 179 29.69 -6.59 14.18
N SER A 180 28.47 -6.74 14.70
CA SER A 180 27.97 -5.99 15.86
C SER A 180 28.16 -4.48 15.69
N ASN A 181 27.87 -3.95 14.49
CA ASN A 181 28.06 -2.53 14.21
C ASN A 181 27.14 -1.61 15.05
N LEU A 182 26.01 -2.10 15.54
CA LEU A 182 25.26 -1.52 16.66
C LEU A 182 25.33 -2.45 17.89
N PRO A 183 25.31 -1.89 19.12
CA PRO A 183 25.16 -0.48 19.46
C PRO A 183 26.44 0.35 19.28
N ILE A 184 26.31 1.68 19.37
CA ILE A 184 27.43 2.63 19.45
C ILE A 184 28.10 2.48 20.81
N THR A 185 29.40 2.23 20.81
CA THR A 185 30.20 2.02 22.01
C THR A 185 30.91 3.30 22.46
N PRO A 186 31.41 3.38 23.71
CA PRO A 186 32.25 4.50 24.15
C PRO A 186 33.49 4.72 23.26
N THR A 187 34.08 3.65 22.71
CA THR A 187 35.22 3.74 21.77
C THR A 187 34.82 4.45 20.48
N ASP A 188 33.62 4.19 19.96
CA ASP A 188 33.12 4.87 18.76
C ASP A 188 32.95 6.36 18.98
N LEU A 189 32.44 6.75 20.16
CA LEU A 189 32.28 8.16 20.53
C LEU A 189 33.61 8.91 20.58
N SER A 190 34.71 8.23 20.96
CA SER A 190 36.05 8.84 20.97
C SER A 190 36.60 9.13 19.57
N SER A 191 36.23 8.30 18.58
CA SER A 191 36.66 8.42 17.18
C SER A 191 35.65 9.17 16.30
N GLY A 192 34.55 9.61 16.91
CA GLY A 192 33.50 10.38 16.27
C GLY A 192 32.51 9.53 15.47
N VAL A 193 31.28 10.01 15.42
CA VAL A 193 30.14 9.38 14.75
C VAL A 193 29.46 10.41 13.85
N ALA A 194 29.25 10.06 12.58
CA ALA A 194 28.47 10.90 11.67
C ALA A 194 26.99 10.51 11.71
N LEU A 195 26.11 11.52 11.67
CA LEU A 195 24.69 11.35 11.45
C LEU A 195 24.28 12.13 10.22
N SER A 196 23.40 11.56 9.42
CA SER A 196 22.79 12.24 8.28
C SER A 196 21.36 11.80 8.04
N GLY A 197 20.66 12.58 7.22
CA GLY A 197 19.29 12.30 6.84
C GLY A 197 18.29 13.00 7.76
N PRO A 198 17.12 13.36 7.22
CA PRO A 198 16.20 14.26 7.90
C PRO A 198 15.65 13.66 9.19
N LEU A 199 15.44 12.34 9.25
CA LEU A 199 14.71 11.74 10.38
C LEU A 199 15.52 11.66 11.69
N ALA A 200 16.80 12.05 11.65
CA ALA A 200 17.58 12.31 12.85
C ALA A 200 17.00 13.49 13.65
N GLU A 201 16.49 14.51 12.96
CA GLU A 201 15.85 15.69 13.57
C GLU A 201 14.32 15.60 13.58
N TYR A 202 13.72 15.00 12.54
CA TYR A 202 12.28 15.01 12.29
C TYR A 202 11.64 13.65 12.60
N ASN A 203 11.42 13.34 13.87
CA ASN A 203 10.82 12.06 14.23
C ASN A 203 9.30 12.03 13.99
N VAL A 204 8.74 10.83 13.77
CA VAL A 204 7.33 10.62 13.43
C VAL A 204 6.51 10.47 14.70
N GLY A 205 5.78 11.52 15.08
CA GLY A 205 4.95 11.54 16.29
C GLY A 205 3.62 10.80 16.19
N SER A 206 3.11 10.59 14.99
CA SER A 206 1.83 9.91 14.72
C SER A 206 1.77 9.46 13.27
N PRO A 207 1.03 8.38 12.94
CA PRO A 207 0.58 8.14 11.58
C PRO A 207 -0.16 9.37 11.05
N ASN A 208 0.05 9.68 9.78
CA ASN A 208 -0.44 10.89 9.13
C ASN A 208 -1.70 10.69 8.28
N ASN A 209 -2.31 9.49 8.31
CA ASN A 209 -3.45 9.15 7.47
C ASN A 209 -4.72 8.79 8.28
N GLU A 210 -5.86 9.30 7.80
CA GLU A 210 -7.22 9.02 8.31
C GLU A 210 -7.45 9.37 9.79
N SER A 211 -8.25 8.57 10.50
CA SER A 211 -8.64 8.78 11.90
C SER A 211 -7.62 8.24 12.89
N SER A 212 -6.53 7.64 12.43
CA SER A 212 -5.44 7.14 13.28
C SER A 212 -4.52 8.25 13.81
N GLY A 213 -4.67 9.47 13.28
CA GLY A 213 -3.92 10.63 13.72
C GLY A 213 -4.24 11.03 15.16
N GLY A 214 -3.28 10.86 16.06
CA GLY A 214 -3.37 11.31 17.45
C GLY A 214 -2.74 12.69 17.66
N TYR A 215 -3.25 13.45 18.64
CA TYR A 215 -2.58 14.66 19.12
C TYR A 215 -1.66 14.29 20.29
N PRO A 216 -0.33 14.34 20.11
CA PRO A 216 0.55 14.15 21.25
C PRO A 216 0.38 15.30 22.23
N ASP A 217 0.37 14.98 23.51
CA ASP A 217 0.16 15.91 24.62
C ASP A 217 1.42 16.75 24.95
N ARG A 218 2.50 16.50 24.20
CA ARG A 218 3.82 17.15 24.27
C ARG A 218 4.47 17.19 22.89
N SER A 219 5.56 17.95 22.77
CA SER A 219 6.37 17.95 21.56
C SER A 219 7.04 16.59 21.36
N VAL A 220 7.02 16.09 20.12
CA VAL A 220 7.72 14.87 19.73
C VAL A 220 9.22 15.05 19.99
N ILE A 221 9.84 14.05 20.59
CA ILE A 221 11.24 14.12 20.98
C ILE A 221 12.17 13.92 19.78
N ASN A 222 13.14 14.83 19.64
CA ASN A 222 14.16 14.82 18.60
C ASN A 222 15.28 13.81 18.92
N THR A 223 15.53 12.87 18.00
CA THR A 223 16.53 11.80 18.17
C THR A 223 17.96 12.33 18.25
N LEU A 224 18.35 13.27 17.37
CA LEU A 224 19.67 13.90 17.36
C LEU A 224 19.99 14.61 18.68
N GLN A 225 19.00 15.27 19.29
CA GLN A 225 19.15 15.92 20.58
C GLN A 225 19.30 14.88 21.70
N GLN A 226 18.48 13.83 21.69
CA GLN A 226 18.51 12.79 22.72
C GLN A 226 19.80 11.97 22.67
N ILE A 227 20.24 11.54 21.48
CA ILE A 227 21.48 10.75 21.36
C ILE A 227 22.69 11.54 21.85
N LYS A 228 22.77 12.84 21.53
CA LYS A 228 23.80 13.74 22.07
C LYS A 228 23.72 13.88 23.59
N THR A 229 22.51 13.93 24.14
CA THR A 229 22.29 14.08 25.58
C THR A 229 22.69 12.80 26.33
N PHE A 230 22.24 11.64 25.88
CA PHE A 230 22.50 10.35 26.51
C PHE A 230 23.94 9.85 26.35
N ALA A 231 24.61 10.18 25.25
CA ALA A 231 26.00 9.79 25.05
C ALA A 231 26.99 10.51 25.99
N GLN A 232 26.57 11.56 26.70
CA GLN A 232 27.40 12.40 27.58
C GLN A 232 28.66 13.01 26.91
N ASN A 233 28.79 12.88 25.58
CA ASN A 233 29.82 13.50 24.75
C ASN A 233 29.19 14.06 23.47
N LYS A 234 28.60 15.26 23.56
CA LYS A 234 27.88 15.90 22.44
C LYS A 234 28.77 16.16 21.23
N ASN A 235 30.07 16.35 21.45
CA ASN A 235 31.07 16.67 20.43
C ASN A 235 31.52 15.43 19.63
N ALA A 236 31.18 14.23 20.09
CA ALA A 236 31.40 13.00 19.33
C ALA A 236 30.61 12.97 18.02
N PHE A 237 29.53 13.74 17.91
CA PHE A 237 28.59 13.64 16.80
C PHE A 237 28.72 14.79 15.81
N THR A 238 29.01 14.45 14.55
CA THR A 238 28.87 15.37 13.41
C THR A 238 27.52 15.11 12.74
N TYR A 239 26.74 16.15 12.47
CA TYR A 239 25.45 16.01 11.81
C TYR A 239 25.43 16.79 10.50
N SER A 240 25.17 16.08 9.40
CA SER A 240 24.94 16.65 8.07
C SER A 240 23.49 16.41 7.68
N PRO A 241 22.63 17.44 7.64
CA PRO A 241 21.19 17.23 7.52
C PRO A 241 20.77 16.33 6.37
N ALA A 242 21.27 16.61 5.16
CA ALA A 242 20.92 15.94 3.90
C ALA A 242 19.41 15.81 3.64
N LEU A 243 18.93 16.31 2.49
CA LEU A 243 17.49 16.22 2.16
C LEU A 243 16.59 16.89 3.22
N SER A 244 17.10 17.91 3.93
CA SER A 244 16.36 18.56 5.01
C SER A 244 15.12 19.30 4.45
N PRO A 245 13.91 18.99 4.96
CA PRO A 245 12.68 19.66 4.52
C PRO A 245 12.61 21.12 4.94
N SER A 246 13.33 21.51 6.00
CA SER A 246 13.43 22.89 6.49
C SER A 246 14.65 23.63 5.94
N GLY A 247 15.57 22.91 5.27
CA GLY A 247 16.90 23.41 4.92
C GLY A 247 17.75 23.73 6.14
N TYR A 248 18.96 24.21 5.91
CA TYR A 248 19.84 24.73 6.95
C TYR A 248 20.31 26.13 6.59
N ALA A 249 20.71 26.92 7.59
CA ALA A 249 21.15 28.30 7.40
C ALA A 249 22.22 28.36 6.32
N VAL A 250 22.06 29.29 5.36
CA VAL A 250 23.02 29.41 4.25
C VAL A 250 24.39 29.76 4.83
N PRO A 251 25.42 28.92 4.64
CA PRO A 251 26.72 29.15 5.24
C PRO A 251 27.38 30.37 4.61
N SER A 252 28.25 31.05 5.36
CA SER A 252 28.97 32.22 4.84
C SER A 252 29.80 31.88 3.60
N SER A 253 30.30 30.65 3.47
CA SER A 253 31.01 30.15 2.28
C SER A 253 30.17 30.13 1.01
N ALA A 254 28.84 30.17 1.12
CA ALA A 254 27.92 30.28 -0.01
C ALA A 254 27.45 31.72 -0.26
N LEU A 255 27.83 32.70 0.58
CA LEU A 255 27.39 34.09 0.46
C LEU A 255 28.52 35.00 -0.01
N SER A 256 28.21 35.90 -0.96
CA SER A 256 29.18 36.88 -1.40
C SER A 256 28.58 38.25 -1.74
N THR A 257 29.33 39.31 -1.48
CA THR A 257 29.12 40.65 -1.99
C THR A 257 29.74 40.89 -3.38
N SER A 258 30.50 39.92 -3.90
CA SER A 258 31.18 39.99 -5.20
C SER A 258 30.79 38.82 -6.10
N SER A 259 30.63 39.07 -7.40
CA SER A 259 30.43 38.05 -8.44
C SER A 259 31.72 37.36 -8.89
N LYS A 260 32.86 37.65 -8.27
CA LYS A 260 34.18 37.13 -8.70
C LYS A 260 34.86 36.22 -7.68
N ARG A 261 34.56 36.41 -6.39
CA ARG A 261 35.13 35.62 -5.28
C ARG A 261 34.10 35.50 -4.16
N VAL A 262 34.17 34.44 -3.35
CA VAL A 262 33.40 34.31 -2.11
C VAL A 262 33.97 35.30 -1.08
N THR A 263 33.10 36.12 -0.50
CA THR A 263 33.50 37.15 0.50
C THR A 263 32.93 36.87 1.89
N GLY A 264 31.99 35.93 2.02
CA GLY A 264 31.51 35.48 3.32
C GLY A 264 30.27 36.20 3.85
N GLY A 265 29.44 36.83 3.00
CA GLY A 265 28.25 37.56 3.44
C GLY A 265 27.47 38.29 2.34
N LEU A 266 26.34 38.90 2.71
CA LEU A 266 25.51 39.75 1.84
C LEU A 266 25.43 41.19 2.38
N HIS A 267 25.27 42.17 1.50
CA HIS A 267 25.06 43.56 1.89
C HIS A 267 23.64 43.79 2.39
N ARG A 268 23.48 44.19 3.65
CA ARG A 268 22.22 44.76 4.15
C ARG A 268 22.12 46.20 3.66
N THR A 269 21.31 46.44 2.65
CA THR A 269 21.15 47.76 2.00
C THR A 269 19.97 48.57 2.55
N GLY A 270 19.12 47.97 3.39
CA GLY A 270 17.98 48.64 4.00
C GLY A 270 17.60 48.05 5.36
N GLY A 271 16.96 48.87 6.19
CA GLY A 271 16.51 48.52 7.54
C GLY A 271 17.45 48.97 8.66
N PRO A 272 17.07 48.77 9.92
CA PRO A 272 17.93 49.08 11.07
C PRO A 272 19.33 48.48 10.95
N GLY A 273 20.35 49.31 11.19
CA GLY A 273 21.76 48.94 11.10
C GLY A 273 22.33 48.86 9.67
N ALA A 274 21.55 49.19 8.63
CA ALA A 274 22.06 49.35 7.28
C ALA A 274 22.73 50.74 7.07
N PRO A 275 23.75 50.86 6.21
CA PRO A 275 24.37 49.79 5.44
C PRO A 275 25.35 48.95 6.29
N THR A 276 25.32 47.63 6.11
CA THR A 276 26.31 46.72 6.72
C THR A 276 26.46 45.44 5.87
N THR A 277 27.40 44.56 6.22
CA THR A 277 27.53 43.22 5.62
C THR A 277 27.25 42.16 6.67
N ASP A 278 26.23 41.34 6.43
CA ASP A 278 25.87 40.25 7.31
C ASP A 278 26.49 38.95 6.80
N ARG A 279 27.27 38.28 7.65
CA ARG A 279 27.94 37.00 7.30
C ARG A 279 26.99 35.82 7.25
N SER A 280 25.83 35.95 7.91
CA SER A 280 24.74 35.00 7.91
C SER A 280 23.43 35.75 8.00
N LEU A 281 22.41 35.25 7.30
CA LEU A 281 21.04 35.70 7.46
C LEU A 281 20.34 34.71 8.38
N ASP A 282 20.83 34.57 9.61
CA ASP A 282 20.20 33.83 10.71
C ASP A 282 20.05 34.77 11.91
N PHE A 283 18.88 35.40 12.00
CA PHE A 283 18.48 36.30 13.07
C PHE A 283 17.35 35.67 13.87
N THR A 284 17.61 34.47 14.40
CA THR A 284 16.67 33.74 15.26
C THR A 284 17.01 33.96 16.73
N THR A 285 16.06 33.72 17.64
CA THR A 285 16.31 33.79 19.08
C THR A 285 17.38 32.82 19.58
N ALA A 286 17.62 31.73 18.82
CA ALA A 286 18.68 30.76 19.10
C ALA A 286 20.04 31.16 18.49
N SER A 287 20.07 32.13 17.56
CA SER A 287 21.31 32.59 16.92
C SER A 287 22.04 33.64 17.78
N PRO A 288 23.39 33.73 17.70
CA PRO A 288 24.15 34.78 18.36
C PRO A 288 23.76 36.20 17.94
N ALA A 289 23.23 36.37 16.72
CA ALA A 289 22.80 37.66 16.20
C ALA A 289 21.46 38.14 16.82
N GLY A 290 20.70 37.22 17.42
CA GLY A 290 19.38 37.50 17.99
C GLY A 290 18.32 37.88 16.96
N ALA A 291 17.09 38.10 17.43
CA ALA A 291 15.96 38.46 16.58
C ALA A 291 15.96 39.95 16.15
N LEU A 292 15.40 40.22 14.97
CA LEU A 292 15.36 41.55 14.36
C LEU A 292 14.27 42.44 14.98
N GLY A 293 14.59 43.71 15.27
CA GLY A 293 13.61 44.71 15.71
C GLY A 293 12.65 45.14 14.58
N LYS A 294 11.71 46.04 14.89
CA LYS A 294 10.79 46.64 13.91
C LYS A 294 11.56 47.30 12.75
N GLY A 295 11.19 47.01 11.51
CA GLY A 295 11.82 47.60 10.33
C GLY A 295 11.69 46.79 9.04
N ASN A 296 12.13 47.41 7.94
CA ASN A 296 12.16 46.80 6.61
C ASN A 296 13.61 46.49 6.21
N TYR A 297 13.97 45.22 6.24
CA TYR A 297 15.33 44.75 5.95
C TYR A 297 15.46 44.33 4.50
N THR A 298 16.60 44.60 3.88
CA THR A 298 16.92 44.12 2.52
C THR A 298 18.38 43.74 2.42
N TRP A 299 18.66 42.55 1.91
CA TRP A 299 19.97 42.00 1.64
C TRP A 299 20.17 41.80 0.14
N ARG A 300 21.36 42.15 -0.36
CA ARG A 300 21.77 41.97 -1.76
C ARG A 300 23.19 41.44 -1.86
N GLY A 301 23.44 40.61 -2.87
CA GLY A 301 24.75 40.08 -3.19
C GLY A 301 24.63 38.91 -4.14
N TYR A 302 25.38 37.84 -3.87
CA TYR A 302 25.47 36.65 -4.68
C TYR A 302 25.42 35.40 -3.80
N LEU A 303 24.66 34.41 -4.24
CA LEU A 303 24.77 33.02 -3.81
C LEU A 303 25.84 32.35 -4.66
N TYR A 304 26.88 31.81 -4.03
CA TYR A 304 27.91 31.02 -4.71
C TYR A 304 27.47 29.56 -4.80
N VAL A 305 27.50 29.03 -6.02
CA VAL A 305 27.16 27.66 -6.36
C VAL A 305 28.44 26.97 -6.85
N PRO A 306 29.03 26.04 -6.06
CA PRO A 306 30.33 25.46 -6.39
C PRO A 306 30.27 24.52 -7.60
N SER A 307 29.16 23.78 -7.73
CA SER A 307 28.86 22.85 -8.82
C SER A 307 27.38 22.95 -9.16
N ALA A 308 27.01 22.65 -10.41
CA ALA A 308 25.62 22.70 -10.82
C ALA A 308 24.76 21.75 -9.97
N ASP A 309 23.64 22.23 -9.44
CA ASP A 309 22.78 21.50 -8.52
C ASP A 309 21.36 22.10 -8.50
N THR A 310 20.39 21.35 -7.97
CA THR A 310 19.03 21.82 -7.75
C THR A 310 18.89 22.38 -6.34
N TYR A 311 18.58 23.68 -6.26
CA TYR A 311 18.42 24.41 -5.00
C TYR A 311 16.97 24.65 -4.64
N THR A 312 16.65 24.45 -3.37
CA THR A 312 15.44 25.00 -2.73
C THR A 312 15.86 25.97 -1.65
N LEU A 313 15.51 27.25 -1.81
CA LEU A 313 15.71 28.27 -0.80
C LEU A 313 14.50 28.31 0.13
N ARG A 314 14.74 28.69 1.38
CA ARG A 314 13.70 28.77 2.41
C ARG A 314 13.89 30.01 3.25
N THR A 315 12.77 30.57 3.69
CA THR A 315 12.76 31.59 4.74
C THR A 315 12.00 31.09 5.94
N GLN A 316 12.58 31.32 7.11
CA GLN A 316 12.02 30.91 8.39
C GLN A 316 11.77 32.17 9.21
N SER A 317 10.55 32.45 9.65
CA SER A 317 10.26 33.67 10.39
C SER A 317 9.17 33.50 11.44
N THR A 318 9.09 34.44 12.40
CA THR A 318 8.02 34.41 13.41
C THR A 318 6.64 34.36 12.74
N LYS A 319 5.77 33.47 13.19
CA LYS A 319 4.44 33.27 12.60
C LYS A 319 3.68 34.60 12.43
N GLY A 320 3.15 34.86 11.24
CA GLY A 320 2.44 36.10 10.90
C GLY A 320 3.35 37.26 10.45
N SER A 321 4.67 37.09 10.47
CA SER A 321 5.65 38.05 9.90
C SER A 321 6.17 37.63 8.51
N ASP A 322 5.76 36.45 8.02
CA ASP A 322 6.09 35.84 6.74
C ASP A 322 5.40 36.47 5.52
N ILE A 323 4.34 37.27 5.72
CA ILE A 323 3.48 37.83 4.66
C ILE A 323 4.23 38.83 3.74
N GLY A 324 5.41 39.32 4.15
CA GLY A 324 6.17 40.36 3.45
C GLY A 324 7.50 39.93 2.81
N VAL A 325 7.85 38.64 2.83
CA VAL A 325 9.16 38.19 2.34
C VAL A 325 9.22 38.22 0.80
N LYS A 326 10.20 38.94 0.25
CA LYS A 326 10.51 38.92 -1.19
C LYS A 326 11.89 38.31 -1.40
N LEU A 327 11.96 37.31 -2.27
CA LEU A 327 13.21 36.65 -2.65
C LEU A 327 13.35 36.68 -4.17
N SER A 328 14.52 37.05 -4.68
CA SER A 328 14.85 36.92 -6.09
C SER A 328 16.23 36.32 -6.30
N ILE A 329 16.35 35.56 -7.40
CA ILE A 329 17.59 34.95 -7.90
C ILE A 329 17.74 35.38 -9.36
N ASP A 330 18.90 35.92 -9.73
CA ASP A 330 19.23 36.43 -11.06
C ASP A 330 18.17 37.39 -11.63
N GLY A 331 17.69 38.28 -10.77
CA GLY A 331 16.64 39.25 -11.11
C GLY A 331 15.23 38.68 -11.21
N LYS A 332 15.05 37.35 -11.11
CA LYS A 332 13.74 36.69 -11.15
C LYS A 332 13.17 36.52 -9.74
N SER A 333 12.03 37.16 -9.49
CA SER A 333 11.27 36.99 -8.24
C SER A 333 10.82 35.55 -8.08
N GLN A 334 11.11 34.97 -6.92
CA GLN A 334 10.69 33.61 -6.55
C GLN A 334 9.36 33.68 -5.81
N LYS A 335 8.46 32.75 -6.13
CA LYS A 335 7.19 32.60 -5.42
C LYS A 335 7.35 31.59 -4.30
N ALA A 336 6.86 31.93 -3.12
CA ALA A 336 6.76 30.99 -2.03
C ALA A 336 5.75 29.89 -2.41
N SER A 337 6.14 28.64 -2.24
CA SER A 337 5.23 27.49 -2.20
C SER A 337 4.93 27.14 -0.76
N THR A 338 3.75 26.55 -0.51
CA THR A 338 3.52 25.82 0.74
C THR A 338 4.66 24.84 0.95
N PRO A 339 5.30 24.81 2.14
CA PRO A 339 6.33 23.83 2.42
C PRO A 339 5.79 22.44 2.16
N GLU A 340 6.56 21.62 1.45
CA GLU A 340 6.32 20.19 1.45
C GLU A 340 6.50 19.72 2.88
N SER A 341 5.42 19.25 3.48
CA SER A 341 5.52 18.51 4.72
C SER A 341 5.95 17.10 4.36
N VAL A 342 7.00 16.62 5.01
CA VAL A 342 7.44 15.21 4.90
C VAL A 342 6.31 14.25 5.31
N TYR A 343 5.32 14.74 6.08
CA TYR A 343 4.22 13.94 6.60
C TYR A 343 2.81 14.53 6.39
N THR A 344 2.62 15.67 5.73
CA THR A 344 1.26 16.18 5.45
C THR A 344 1.11 16.44 3.96
N GLY A 345 0.73 15.39 3.22
CA GLY A 345 0.06 15.59 1.94
C GLY A 345 -1.24 16.38 2.17
N PRO A 346 -1.56 17.38 1.33
CA PRO A 346 -2.82 18.11 1.45
C PRO A 346 -4.00 17.17 1.17
N ARG A 347 -4.96 17.07 2.11
CA ARG A 347 -6.29 16.53 1.82
C ARG A 347 -7.22 17.64 1.33
N PRO A 348 -7.88 17.51 0.17
CA PRO A 348 -9.07 18.29 -0.16
C PRO A 348 -10.29 17.75 0.63
N GLY A 349 -10.74 18.49 1.63
CA GLY A 349 -12.06 18.29 2.26
C GLY A 349 -12.12 17.64 3.65
N MET A 350 -10.98 17.40 4.31
CA MET A 350 -10.94 17.15 5.76
C MET A 350 -10.20 18.30 6.44
N PHE A 351 -10.58 18.62 7.68
CA PHE A 351 -10.03 19.72 8.47
C PHE A 351 -8.50 19.79 8.32
N PRO A 352 -7.91 20.99 8.11
CA PRO A 352 -6.47 21.14 8.15
C PRO A 352 -6.01 20.86 9.58
N MET A 353 -5.75 19.59 9.90
CA MET A 353 -5.16 19.21 11.16
C MET A 353 -3.67 19.47 11.04
N ASP A 354 -3.25 20.58 11.64
CA ASP A 354 -1.85 20.89 11.90
C ASP A 354 -1.27 19.83 12.86
N MET A 355 -0.93 18.66 12.31
CA MET A 355 -0.29 17.55 13.02
C MET A 355 1.22 17.79 13.19
N SER A 356 1.69 19.03 12.97
CA SER A 356 3.07 19.46 13.26
C SER A 356 3.25 19.73 14.75
N THR A 357 2.97 18.73 15.59
CA THR A 357 3.35 18.78 17.01
C THR A 357 4.85 18.59 17.23
N THR A 358 5.62 18.27 16.20
CA THR A 358 7.03 18.67 16.11
C THR A 358 7.14 20.19 15.91
N ARG A 359 6.75 20.98 16.92
CA ARG A 359 7.36 22.31 17.11
C ARG A 359 8.84 22.18 17.49
N ALA A 360 9.29 21.00 17.86
CA ALA A 360 10.69 20.62 17.91
C ALA A 360 11.11 20.02 16.56
N GLY A 361 11.81 20.82 15.74
CA GLY A 361 12.52 20.30 14.57
C GLY A 361 12.50 21.21 13.36
N PHE A 362 11.34 21.72 12.93
CA PHE A 362 11.23 22.39 11.62
C PHE A 362 11.93 23.73 11.52
N THR A 363 12.21 24.39 12.64
CA THR A 363 12.87 25.68 12.80
C THR A 363 13.17 25.85 14.30
N THR A 364 13.72 26.99 14.74
CA THR A 364 13.55 27.38 16.15
C THR A 364 12.06 27.32 16.48
N GLY A 365 11.66 26.71 17.60
CA GLY A 365 10.24 26.44 17.88
C GLY A 365 9.35 27.68 17.67
N GLY A 366 8.34 27.57 16.80
CA GLY A 366 7.36 28.63 16.52
C GLY A 366 7.63 29.51 15.29
N LEU A 367 8.58 29.16 14.41
CA LEU A 367 8.74 29.87 13.12
C LEU A 367 7.97 29.22 11.98
N SER A 368 7.29 30.03 11.18
CA SER A 368 6.78 29.67 9.84
C SER A 368 7.97 29.38 8.93
N ASN A 369 7.90 28.30 8.16
CA ASN A 369 8.84 28.00 7.08
C ASN A 369 8.15 28.27 5.74
N SER A 370 8.82 28.94 4.80
CA SER A 370 8.34 29.20 3.44
C SER A 370 9.37 28.68 2.45
N ALA A 371 8.96 27.85 1.50
CA ALA A 371 9.86 27.25 0.51
C ALA A 371 9.80 27.98 -0.84
N TYR A 372 10.93 28.07 -1.53
CA TYR A 372 11.10 28.69 -2.84
C TYR A 372 11.88 27.71 -3.72
N LYS A 373 11.18 27.02 -4.64
CA LYS A 373 11.79 26.09 -5.59
C LYS A 373 12.51 26.87 -6.68
N VAL A 374 13.81 27.10 -6.49
CA VAL A 374 14.65 27.88 -7.43
C VAL A 374 14.97 27.05 -8.68
N GLY A 375 15.10 25.73 -8.52
CA GLY A 375 15.44 24.80 -9.61
C GLY A 375 16.95 24.63 -9.76
N ASN A 376 17.39 24.22 -10.96
CA ASN A 376 18.79 23.99 -11.26
C ASN A 376 19.56 25.31 -11.39
N LEU A 377 20.62 25.47 -10.59
CA LEU A 377 21.58 26.56 -10.69
C LEU A 377 22.90 26.02 -11.22
N SER A 378 23.49 26.71 -12.19
CA SER A 378 24.82 26.41 -12.72
C SER A 378 25.93 26.72 -11.70
N ALA A 379 27.12 26.15 -11.88
CA ALA A 379 28.29 26.58 -11.12
C ALA A 379 28.58 28.07 -11.36
N GLY A 380 28.83 28.84 -10.30
CA GLY A 380 29.14 30.27 -10.39
C GLY A 380 28.43 31.13 -9.33
N TYR A 381 28.32 32.43 -9.62
CA TYR A 381 27.72 33.43 -8.72
C TYR A 381 26.34 33.84 -9.24
N HIS A 382 25.31 33.56 -8.47
CA HIS A 382 23.92 33.90 -8.78
C HIS A 382 23.48 35.11 -7.96
N ALA A 383 23.00 36.16 -8.60
CA ALA A 383 22.61 37.38 -7.89
C ALA A 383 21.40 37.10 -7.00
N ILE A 384 21.49 37.39 -5.70
CA ILE A 384 20.41 37.16 -4.73
C ILE A 384 19.96 38.48 -4.09
N SER A 385 18.64 38.63 -3.95
CA SER A 385 18.03 39.70 -3.15
C SER A 385 16.98 39.11 -2.22
N VAL A 386 17.05 39.46 -0.93
CA VAL A 386 16.09 39.01 0.08
C VAL A 386 15.59 40.24 0.84
N SER A 387 14.28 40.38 1.00
CA SER A 387 13.66 41.43 1.81
C SER A 387 12.73 40.82 2.86
N PHE A 388 12.76 41.37 4.07
CA PHE A 388 11.91 40.96 5.19
C PHE A 388 11.37 42.20 5.91
N SER A 389 10.10 42.19 6.29
CA SER A 389 9.47 43.29 7.02
C SER A 389 8.96 42.80 8.38
N ASN A 390 9.51 43.36 9.45
CA ASN A 390 8.93 43.22 10.79
C ASN A 390 8.08 44.46 11.08
N ALA A 391 6.76 44.33 10.89
CA ALA A 391 5.80 45.39 11.18
C ALA A 391 5.43 45.50 12.67
N SER A 392 5.72 44.46 13.47
CA SER A 392 5.38 44.42 14.89
C SER A 392 6.29 45.32 15.73
N SER A 393 5.82 45.75 16.90
CA SER A 393 6.63 46.47 17.88
C SER A 393 7.67 45.58 18.58
N GLY A 394 7.46 44.26 18.55
CA GLY A 394 8.37 43.26 19.11
C GLY A 394 9.49 42.85 18.16
N LYS A 395 10.47 42.10 18.67
CA LYS A 395 11.48 41.46 17.83
C LYS A 395 10.88 40.26 17.10
N ALA A 396 11.24 40.07 15.83
CA ALA A 396 10.84 38.94 15.00
C ALA A 396 12.08 38.15 14.55
N SER A 397 11.99 36.83 14.63
CA SER A 397 13.03 35.95 14.09
C SER A 397 12.94 35.90 12.57
N PHE A 398 14.08 35.85 11.89
CA PHE A 398 14.17 35.65 10.44
C PHE A 398 15.43 34.87 10.08
N ARG A 399 15.31 33.86 9.21
CA ARG A 399 16.46 33.11 8.67
C ARG A 399 16.28 32.82 7.19
N LEU A 400 17.36 32.93 6.41
CA LEU A 400 17.50 32.35 5.08
C LEU A 400 18.20 31.00 5.19
N ALA A 401 17.56 29.97 4.66
CA ALA A 401 18.06 28.60 4.62
C ALA A 401 18.05 28.05 3.19
N TYR A 402 18.80 26.99 2.93
CA TYR A 402 18.76 26.27 1.66
C TYR A 402 18.83 24.76 1.86
N SER A 403 18.45 24.02 0.82
CA SER A 403 18.80 22.62 0.62
C SER A 403 19.21 22.41 -0.83
N ARG A 404 20.08 21.43 -1.04
CA ARG A 404 20.61 21.01 -2.33
C ARG A 404 20.27 19.54 -2.56
N THR A 405 20.16 19.13 -3.82
CA THR A 405 19.82 17.73 -4.13
C THR A 405 21.06 16.86 -4.01
N GLU A 406 22.12 17.20 -4.74
CA GLU A 406 23.34 16.38 -4.77
C GLU A 406 24.38 16.85 -3.74
N GLY A 407 24.56 18.16 -3.60
CA GLY A 407 25.56 18.75 -2.71
C GLY A 407 25.34 18.42 -1.25
N ASP A 408 24.09 18.30 -0.79
CA ASP A 408 23.81 17.91 0.59
C ASP A 408 24.10 16.42 0.86
N ILE A 409 23.96 15.56 -0.16
CA ILE A 409 24.36 14.16 -0.09
C ILE A 409 25.89 14.06 -0.05
N SER A 410 26.58 14.83 -0.89
CA SER A 410 28.04 14.90 -0.89
C SER A 410 28.61 15.36 0.44
N ASP A 411 28.01 16.39 1.06
CA ASP A 411 28.44 16.89 2.37
C ASP A 411 28.21 15.85 3.48
N ALA A 412 27.17 15.03 3.38
CA ALA A 412 26.94 13.93 4.32
C ALA A 412 27.96 12.81 4.17
N ALA A 413 28.30 12.44 2.94
CA ALA A 413 29.34 11.45 2.66
C ALA A 413 30.71 11.92 3.17
N GLU A 414 31.10 13.16 2.88
CA GLU A 414 32.36 13.73 3.37
C GLU A 414 32.40 13.81 4.90
N ALA A 415 31.29 14.16 5.55
CA ALA A 415 31.22 14.20 7.02
C ALA A 415 31.35 12.81 7.68
N ALA A 416 31.02 11.74 6.95
CA ALA A 416 31.15 10.35 7.40
C ALA A 416 32.59 9.82 7.31
N LYS A 417 33.43 10.45 6.49
CA LYS A 417 34.81 10.03 6.26
C LYS A 417 35.65 10.06 7.53
N GLY A 418 36.37 8.97 7.77
CA GLY A 418 37.25 8.83 8.93
C GLY A 418 36.57 8.74 10.30
N LYS A 419 35.22 8.73 10.36
CA LYS A 419 34.45 8.49 11.59
C LYS A 419 34.39 6.99 11.91
N SER A 420 34.24 6.64 13.19
CA SER A 420 34.09 5.24 13.60
C SER A 420 32.86 4.58 12.96
N LYS A 421 31.75 5.33 12.95
CA LYS A 421 30.45 4.90 12.42
C LYS A 421 29.73 6.06 11.73
N ALA A 422 28.85 5.72 10.81
CA ALA A 422 27.89 6.64 10.20
C ALA A 422 26.46 6.12 10.38
N LEU A 423 25.51 7.00 10.68
CA LEU A 423 24.09 6.68 10.81
C LEU A 423 23.27 7.50 9.82
N VAL A 424 22.51 6.83 8.96
CA VAL A 424 21.65 7.45 7.96
C VAL A 424 20.19 7.25 8.38
N PHE A 425 19.49 8.34 8.68
CA PHE A 425 18.11 8.36 9.16
C PHE A 425 17.15 8.69 8.02
N VAL A 426 16.38 7.71 7.59
CA VAL A 426 15.58 7.71 6.36
C VAL A 426 14.24 7.03 6.58
N GLY A 427 13.30 7.23 5.68
CA GLY A 427 11.96 6.65 5.81
C GLY A 427 11.02 7.09 4.70
N ALA A 428 9.84 6.49 4.69
CA ALA A 428 8.79 6.79 3.73
C ALA A 428 7.72 7.66 4.41
N GLY A 429 7.61 8.92 3.98
CA GLY A 429 6.64 9.88 4.53
C GLY A 429 5.24 9.80 3.92
N ASN A 430 5.12 9.14 2.76
CA ASN A 430 3.87 9.06 2.03
C ASN A 430 3.26 7.66 2.22
N THR A 431 2.35 7.51 3.18
CA THR A 431 1.20 6.63 2.98
C THR A 431 0.25 7.34 2.01
N GLY A 432 0.74 7.65 0.80
CA GLY A 432 -0.11 8.13 -0.27
C GLY A 432 -1.30 7.18 -0.30
N GLN A 433 -2.45 7.70 0.08
CA GLN A 433 -3.74 7.04 -0.04
C GLN A 433 -3.76 5.53 0.26
N LEU A 434 -4.10 5.13 1.49
CA LEU A 434 -4.97 3.94 1.66
C LEU A 434 -6.38 4.20 1.06
N THR A 435 -6.52 5.08 0.07
CA THR A 435 -7.84 5.46 -0.47
C THR A 435 -8.24 4.64 -1.68
N ASP A 436 -7.42 3.68 -2.11
CA ASP A 436 -7.84 2.75 -3.18
C ASP A 436 -7.14 1.38 -3.06
N PRO A 437 -7.88 0.30 -2.72
CA PRO A 437 -7.37 -1.07 -2.80
C PRO A 437 -6.90 -1.50 -4.21
N ALA A 438 -7.24 -0.73 -5.25
CA ALA A 438 -6.83 -1.00 -6.63
C ALA A 438 -5.53 -0.28 -7.06
N ASN A 439 -4.95 0.61 -6.25
CA ASN A 439 -3.68 1.26 -6.54
C ASN A 439 -2.48 0.62 -5.83
N SER A 440 -1.30 0.86 -6.39
CA SER A 440 0.05 0.35 -6.09
C SER A 440 0.53 0.39 -4.63
N ASP A 441 -0.29 0.84 -3.68
CA ASP A 441 0.10 1.14 -2.30
C ASP A 441 0.10 -0.09 -1.37
N MET A 442 -0.45 -1.23 -1.83
CA MET A 442 -0.32 -2.53 -1.13
C MET A 442 0.97 -3.28 -1.47
N VAL A 443 1.71 -2.84 -2.49
CA VAL A 443 2.99 -3.42 -2.88
C VAL A 443 4.11 -2.59 -2.23
N PRO A 444 4.96 -3.19 -1.38
CA PRO A 444 6.15 -2.52 -0.86
C PRO A 444 6.99 -1.88 -1.97
N GLY A 445 7.13 -0.56 -1.94
CA GLY A 445 8.01 0.19 -2.82
C GLY A 445 9.43 0.30 -2.27
N GLU A 446 10.34 0.87 -3.07
CA GLU A 446 11.64 1.33 -2.57
C GLU A 446 11.49 2.63 -1.76
N LEU A 447 12.50 2.94 -0.94
CA LEU A 447 12.66 4.29 -0.40
C LEU A 447 12.78 5.32 -1.54
N PRO A 448 12.47 6.61 -1.29
CA PRO A 448 12.71 7.67 -2.28
C PRO A 448 14.15 7.62 -2.82
N ALA A 449 14.32 7.81 -4.12
CA ALA A 449 15.58 7.59 -4.81
C ALA A 449 16.72 8.44 -4.22
N GLU A 450 16.42 9.67 -3.80
CA GLU A 450 17.35 10.58 -3.13
C GLU A 450 17.82 10.06 -1.76
N GLN A 451 16.96 9.35 -1.01
CA GLN A 451 17.35 8.72 0.25
C GLN A 451 18.22 7.48 0.02
N VAL A 452 17.94 6.71 -1.03
CA VAL A 452 18.81 5.59 -1.45
C VAL A 452 20.18 6.12 -1.90
N ALA A 453 20.22 7.22 -2.65
CA ALA A 453 21.46 7.88 -3.04
C ALA A 453 22.26 8.36 -1.81
N LEU A 454 21.59 8.94 -0.81
CA LEU A 454 22.23 9.30 0.47
C LEU A 454 22.84 8.10 1.18
N ILE A 455 22.10 7.00 1.31
CA ILE A 455 22.60 5.76 1.94
C ILE A 455 23.88 5.30 1.24
N LYS A 456 23.85 5.20 -0.10
CA LYS A 456 24.97 4.70 -0.89
C LYS A 456 26.19 5.60 -0.80
N ALA A 457 26.00 6.92 -0.90
CA ALA A 457 27.11 7.88 -0.82
C ALA A 457 27.81 7.84 0.55
N VAL A 458 27.04 7.78 1.64
CA VAL A 458 27.59 7.67 3.00
C VAL A 458 28.27 6.32 3.21
N ALA A 459 27.65 5.22 2.76
CA ALA A 459 28.22 3.88 2.88
C ALA A 459 29.54 3.71 2.09
N ALA A 460 29.67 4.39 0.95
CA ALA A 460 30.90 4.38 0.15
C ALA A 460 32.08 5.03 0.88
N GLU A 461 31.85 6.11 1.63
CA GLU A 461 32.90 6.79 2.42
C GLU A 461 33.10 6.18 3.81
N ASN A 462 32.08 5.51 4.37
CA ASN A 462 32.15 4.84 5.66
C ASN A 462 31.49 3.44 5.62
N PRO A 463 32.27 2.35 5.54
CA PRO A 463 31.74 1.00 5.48
C PRO A 463 31.08 0.51 6.79
N ASN A 464 31.17 1.28 7.88
CA ASN A 464 30.49 1.02 9.16
C ASN A 464 29.16 1.80 9.24
N THR A 465 28.47 1.93 8.11
CA THR A 465 27.20 2.64 8.00
C THR A 465 26.04 1.82 8.55
N SER A 466 25.20 2.46 9.36
CA SER A 466 23.92 1.94 9.87
C SER A 466 22.77 2.78 9.32
N VAL A 467 21.68 2.13 8.92
CA VAL A 467 20.45 2.81 8.49
C VAL A 467 19.41 2.72 9.61
N VAL A 468 18.79 3.85 9.95
CA VAL A 468 17.65 3.92 10.85
C VAL A 468 16.43 4.28 10.03
N LEU A 469 15.47 3.35 9.97
CA LEU A 469 14.26 3.45 9.19
C LEU A 469 13.10 3.89 10.06
N ASN A 470 12.32 4.84 9.55
CA ASN A 470 10.97 5.11 10.03
C ASN A 470 9.98 4.90 8.87
N THR A 471 9.44 3.70 8.71
CA THR A 471 8.49 3.39 7.64
C THR A 471 7.15 2.92 8.19
N PRO A 472 6.03 3.14 7.46
CA PRO A 472 4.71 2.64 7.88
C PRO A 472 4.55 1.12 7.64
N GLY A 473 5.46 0.51 6.88
CA GLY A 473 5.46 -0.90 6.52
C GLY A 473 6.76 -1.29 5.82
N PRO A 474 6.88 -2.55 5.34
CA PRO A 474 8.07 -3.01 4.62
C PRO A 474 8.40 -2.14 3.43
N VAL A 475 9.70 -1.95 3.19
CA VAL A 475 10.24 -1.34 1.97
C VAL A 475 11.20 -2.32 1.30
N VAL A 476 11.31 -2.23 -0.03
CA VAL A 476 12.30 -3.00 -0.78
C VAL A 476 13.69 -2.43 -0.50
N THR A 477 14.60 -3.27 -0.01
CA THR A 477 15.95 -2.86 0.40
C THR A 477 17.07 -3.41 -0.49
N SER A 478 16.73 -4.25 -1.48
CA SER A 478 17.70 -5.02 -2.27
C SER A 478 18.75 -4.15 -2.97
N SER A 479 18.40 -2.92 -3.33
CA SER A 479 19.27 -1.96 -4.02
C SER A 479 20.40 -1.38 -3.15
N TRP A 480 20.36 -1.50 -1.81
CA TRP A 480 21.34 -0.87 -0.90
C TRP A 480 21.67 -1.66 0.38
N ILE A 481 20.91 -2.70 0.74
CA ILE A 481 21.07 -3.44 2.01
C ILE A 481 22.45 -4.11 2.16
N HIS A 482 23.14 -4.38 1.04
CA HIS A 482 24.46 -4.99 1.02
C HIS A 482 25.58 -3.97 1.30
N ASP A 483 25.32 -2.67 1.12
CA ASP A 483 26.30 -1.60 1.32
C ASP A 483 26.46 -1.19 2.79
N VAL A 484 25.48 -1.52 3.64
CA VAL A 484 25.40 -1.07 5.05
C VAL A 484 25.58 -2.23 6.02
N LYS A 485 26.05 -1.98 7.25
CA LYS A 485 26.27 -3.02 8.26
C LYS A 485 25.05 -3.29 9.12
N SER A 486 24.26 -2.27 9.43
CA SER A 486 23.08 -2.43 10.28
C SER A 486 21.86 -1.71 9.73
N VAL A 487 20.68 -2.26 10.04
CA VAL A 487 19.39 -1.64 9.75
C VAL A 487 18.49 -1.78 10.97
N LEU A 488 18.06 -0.65 11.52
CA LEU A 488 17.12 -0.57 12.64
C LEU A 488 15.80 0.04 12.15
N GLU A 489 14.71 -0.73 12.20
CA GLU A 489 13.36 -0.27 11.88
C GLU A 489 12.66 0.23 13.15
N MET A 490 12.32 1.51 13.17
CA MET A 490 11.61 2.19 14.26
C MET A 490 10.11 2.37 13.98
N TRP A 491 9.66 2.04 12.77
CA TRP A 491 8.30 2.27 12.30
C TRP A 491 7.90 3.75 12.38
N GLN A 492 6.74 4.04 12.96
CA GLN A 492 6.32 5.38 13.36
C GLN A 492 6.32 5.44 14.89
N PRO A 493 7.47 5.78 15.52
CA PRO A 493 7.73 5.46 16.93
C PRO A 493 7.03 6.40 17.94
N GLY A 494 6.17 7.31 17.47
CA GLY A 494 5.34 8.13 18.34
C GLY A 494 6.10 9.25 19.06
N GLN A 495 5.43 9.89 20.03
CA GLN A 495 5.91 11.11 20.67
C GLN A 495 7.23 10.97 21.44
N GLU A 496 7.53 9.78 21.96
CA GLU A 496 8.79 9.46 22.66
C GLU A 496 9.78 8.68 21.78
N GLY A 497 9.51 8.59 20.48
CA GLY A 497 10.33 7.80 19.56
C GLY A 497 11.79 8.23 19.53
N GLY A 498 12.10 9.52 19.72
CA GLY A 498 13.49 9.99 19.69
C GLY A 498 14.30 9.52 20.88
N THR A 499 13.66 9.42 22.04
CA THR A 499 14.22 8.84 23.26
C THR A 499 14.50 7.36 23.05
N ALA A 500 13.51 6.61 22.56
CA ALA A 500 13.62 5.17 22.28
C ALA A 500 14.74 4.87 21.25
N THR A 501 14.76 5.57 20.11
CA THR A 501 15.82 5.41 19.09
C THR A 501 17.20 5.66 19.68
N ALA A 502 17.38 6.74 20.45
CA ALA A 502 18.68 7.06 21.05
C ALA A 502 19.15 5.97 22.03
N ARG A 503 18.24 5.44 22.86
CA ARG A 503 18.55 4.39 23.84
C ARG A 503 18.93 3.08 23.15
N LEU A 504 18.24 2.70 22.07
CA LEU A 504 18.60 1.54 21.26
C LEU A 504 19.96 1.71 20.57
N LEU A 505 20.22 2.87 19.96
CA LEU A 505 21.48 3.14 19.27
C LEU A 505 22.68 3.15 20.21
N LEU A 506 22.51 3.63 21.45
CA LEU A 506 23.57 3.68 22.48
C LEU A 506 23.65 2.40 23.33
N GLY A 507 22.84 1.39 23.04
CA GLY A 507 22.84 0.12 23.80
C GLY A 507 22.27 0.23 25.22
N MET A 508 21.62 1.33 25.57
CA MET A 508 20.88 1.51 26.83
C MET A 508 19.59 0.68 26.86
N ALA A 509 19.09 0.32 25.67
CA ALA A 509 18.03 -0.66 25.46
C ALA A 509 18.51 -1.70 24.43
N ASN A 510 18.01 -2.93 24.57
CA ASN A 510 18.31 -4.02 23.64
C ASN A 510 17.10 -4.23 22.70
N PRO A 511 17.29 -4.14 21.36
CA PRO A 511 16.22 -4.41 20.41
C PRO A 511 15.57 -5.77 20.65
N SER A 512 14.23 -5.78 20.71
CA SER A 512 13.46 -7.01 20.93
C SER A 512 12.25 -7.17 20.01
N GLY A 513 11.97 -6.19 19.16
CA GLY A 513 10.85 -6.23 18.23
C GLY A 513 11.01 -7.33 17.19
N ARG A 514 9.88 -7.74 16.62
CA ARG A 514 9.79 -8.77 15.57
C ARG A 514 8.98 -8.23 14.40
N ALA A 515 9.40 -8.54 13.18
CA ALA A 515 8.69 -8.15 11.98
C ALA A 515 7.28 -8.78 11.97
N VAL A 516 6.23 -7.97 12.03
CA VAL A 516 4.84 -8.45 12.04
C VAL A 516 4.29 -8.76 10.65
N THR A 517 5.10 -8.51 9.62
CA THR A 517 4.81 -8.83 8.22
C THR A 517 6.10 -9.27 7.53
N THR A 518 5.95 -9.94 6.39
CA THR A 518 7.09 -10.41 5.59
C THR A 518 7.62 -9.27 4.72
N TRP A 519 8.93 -9.09 4.69
CA TRP A 519 9.61 -8.13 3.82
C TRP A 519 10.04 -8.84 2.53
N PRO A 520 9.44 -8.52 1.38
CA PRO A 520 9.80 -9.15 0.11
C PRO A 520 11.17 -8.68 -0.39
N LYS A 521 11.79 -9.44 -1.31
CA LYS A 521 13.06 -9.03 -1.95
C LYS A 521 12.85 -7.97 -3.03
N GLY A 522 11.76 -8.07 -3.77
CA GLY A 522 11.30 -7.09 -4.74
C GLY A 522 9.80 -6.82 -4.61
N SER A 523 9.34 -5.74 -5.23
CA SER A 523 7.91 -5.37 -5.26
C SER A 523 7.09 -6.41 -6.03
N GLU A 524 7.70 -7.12 -6.97
CA GLU A 524 7.11 -8.22 -7.72
C GLU A 524 6.94 -9.52 -6.91
N ASP A 525 7.59 -9.64 -5.75
CA ASP A 525 7.56 -10.83 -4.90
C ASP A 525 6.44 -10.75 -3.84
N THR A 526 5.28 -10.23 -4.18
CA THR A 526 4.17 -10.10 -3.23
C THR A 526 2.94 -10.84 -3.73
N LEU A 527 2.02 -11.16 -2.82
CA LEU A 527 0.74 -11.72 -3.25
C LEU A 527 -0.01 -10.72 -4.15
N PHE A 528 0.24 -9.41 -3.98
CA PHE A 528 -0.44 -8.29 -4.65
C PHE A 528 0.07 -8.02 -6.08
N SER A 529 1.32 -8.36 -6.40
CA SER A 529 1.94 -8.14 -7.72
C SER A 529 1.55 -9.17 -8.79
N THR A 530 0.81 -10.22 -8.41
CA THR A 530 0.30 -11.20 -9.37
C THR A 530 -0.86 -10.62 -10.18
N ALA A 531 -0.91 -10.92 -11.48
CA ALA A 531 -1.88 -10.35 -12.44
C ALA A 531 -3.37 -10.64 -12.10
N GLN A 532 -3.65 -11.46 -11.09
CA GLN A 532 -4.99 -11.78 -10.61
C GLN A 532 -5.63 -10.75 -9.69
N ASN A 533 -4.86 -9.88 -9.04
CA ASN A 533 -5.44 -8.94 -8.08
C ASN A 533 -6.15 -7.77 -8.75
N GLN A 534 -5.95 -7.57 -10.06
CA GLN A 534 -6.69 -6.59 -10.87
C GLN A 534 -8.12 -7.08 -11.12
N GLY A 535 -8.92 -7.15 -10.05
CA GLY A 535 -10.31 -7.59 -10.07
C GLY A 535 -10.80 -8.21 -8.76
N LEU A 536 -9.90 -8.74 -7.91
CA LEU A 536 -10.23 -9.27 -6.59
C LEU A 536 -10.46 -8.17 -5.54
N PHE A 537 -9.89 -6.99 -5.76
CA PHE A 537 -10.10 -5.79 -4.97
C PHE A 537 -10.59 -4.66 -5.88
N PRO A 538 -11.84 -4.71 -6.39
CA PRO A 538 -12.34 -3.70 -7.30
C PRO A 538 -12.65 -2.43 -6.51
N GLY A 539 -11.60 -1.67 -6.18
CA GLY A 539 -11.72 -0.24 -5.95
C GLY A 539 -12.05 0.42 -7.28
N ASP A 540 -13.00 1.34 -7.27
CA ASP A 540 -13.33 2.15 -8.44
C ASP A 540 -12.15 3.07 -8.78
N ALA A 541 -11.35 2.68 -9.77
CA ALA A 541 -10.16 3.42 -10.24
C ALA A 541 -10.46 4.83 -10.78
N THR A 542 -11.73 5.27 -10.81
CA THR A 542 -12.12 6.61 -11.25
C THR A 542 -12.26 7.63 -10.13
N GLY A 543 -12.18 7.21 -8.85
CA GLY A 543 -12.21 8.12 -7.70
C GLY A 543 -13.53 8.92 -7.54
N THR A 544 -14.59 8.58 -8.29
CA THR A 544 -15.90 9.23 -8.14
C THR A 544 -16.80 8.46 -7.19
N HIS A 545 -16.56 8.65 -5.89
CA HIS A 545 -17.44 8.17 -4.82
C HIS A 545 -18.78 8.95 -4.80
N PRO A 546 -19.95 8.27 -4.86
CA PRO A 546 -21.26 8.92 -4.74
C PRO A 546 -21.58 9.48 -3.34
N GLU A 547 -20.80 9.13 -2.32
CA GLU A 547 -21.14 9.40 -0.91
C GLU A 547 -20.38 10.58 -0.27
N ARG A 548 -19.61 11.35 -1.06
CA ARG A 548 -19.22 12.72 -0.68
C ARG A 548 -20.42 13.66 -0.77
N VAL A 549 -21.47 13.38 0.00
CA VAL A 549 -22.57 14.32 0.22
C VAL A 549 -22.07 15.34 1.24
N GLY A 550 -21.14 16.21 0.82
CA GLY A 550 -20.52 17.21 1.70
C GLY A 550 -19.84 18.40 1.02
N GLY A 551 -20.00 18.61 -0.29
CA GLY A 551 -19.48 19.80 -0.97
C GLY A 551 -20.25 20.00 -2.27
N THR A 552 -20.74 21.21 -2.50
CA THR A 552 -21.49 21.57 -3.70
C THR A 552 -20.58 21.61 -4.92
N GLU A 553 -20.57 20.56 -5.73
CA GLU A 553 -20.50 20.69 -7.19
C GLU A 553 -21.40 19.63 -7.83
N LYS A 554 -22.45 20.08 -8.52
CA LYS A 554 -23.24 19.23 -9.41
C LYS A 554 -22.33 18.82 -10.58
N SER A 555 -21.81 17.59 -10.60
CA SER A 555 -21.23 17.02 -11.84
C SER A 555 -22.28 16.20 -12.61
N THR A 556 -23.43 16.81 -12.93
CA THR A 556 -24.37 16.25 -13.91
C THR A 556 -23.83 16.21 -15.36
N GLY A 557 -22.51 16.34 -15.56
CA GLY A 557 -21.89 16.58 -16.86
C GLY A 557 -20.75 15.65 -17.28
N GLN A 558 -20.23 14.75 -16.43
CA GLN A 558 -19.05 13.97 -16.82
C GLN A 558 -19.39 12.82 -17.79
N VAL A 559 -18.55 12.70 -18.82
CA VAL A 559 -18.63 11.70 -19.87
C VAL A 559 -17.67 10.55 -19.48
N PRO A 560 -18.14 9.29 -19.40
CA PRO A 560 -17.33 8.15 -18.94
C PRO A 560 -16.12 7.92 -19.86
N ALA A 561 -15.01 7.39 -19.32
CA ALA A 561 -13.79 7.13 -20.08
C ALA A 561 -13.82 5.75 -20.76
N CYS A 562 -13.13 5.64 -21.90
CA CYS A 562 -13.01 4.46 -22.73
C CYS A 562 -11.55 4.33 -23.21
N GLU A 563 -10.87 3.28 -22.75
CA GLU A 563 -9.46 3.05 -23.05
C GLU A 563 -9.23 2.56 -24.48
N THR A 564 -8.08 2.92 -25.04
CA THR A 564 -7.67 2.44 -26.37
C THR A 564 -7.43 0.94 -26.30
N GLY A 565 -8.05 0.17 -27.21
CA GLY A 565 -7.92 -1.28 -27.29
C GLY A 565 -8.87 -2.07 -26.38
N LYS A 566 -9.79 -1.41 -25.65
CA LYS A 566 -10.79 -2.06 -24.78
C LYS A 566 -12.21 -1.95 -25.33
N VAL A 567 -13.11 -2.82 -24.83
CA VAL A 567 -14.56 -2.73 -25.08
C VAL A 567 -15.19 -1.80 -24.05
N CYS A 568 -15.95 -0.82 -24.52
CA CYS A 568 -16.71 0.12 -23.72
C CYS A 568 -18.19 -0.09 -24.02
N GLN A 569 -19.01 -0.35 -23.00
CA GLN A 569 -20.38 -0.79 -23.21
C GLN A 569 -21.29 0.39 -23.63
N GLY A 570 -22.29 0.14 -24.46
CA GLY A 570 -23.19 1.17 -24.95
C GLY A 570 -24.06 1.75 -23.84
N GLU A 571 -24.53 0.87 -22.94
CA GLU A 571 -25.37 1.18 -21.80
C GLU A 571 -24.66 2.00 -20.71
N ASP A 572 -23.34 1.90 -20.61
CA ASP A 572 -22.52 2.59 -19.60
C ASP A 572 -22.14 4.01 -20.03
N ALA A 573 -22.46 4.39 -21.26
CA ALA A 573 -22.10 5.67 -21.83
C ALA A 573 -22.96 6.82 -21.29
N LYS A 574 -22.54 8.07 -21.51
CA LYS A 574 -23.43 9.22 -21.25
C LYS A 574 -24.50 9.29 -22.35
N LEU A 575 -25.67 8.71 -22.09
CA LEU A 575 -26.81 8.70 -22.99
C LEU A 575 -27.63 10.00 -22.89
N SER A 576 -28.20 10.43 -24.02
CA SER A 576 -29.17 11.51 -24.11
C SER A 576 -30.16 11.16 -25.22
N GLY A 577 -31.34 10.65 -24.85
CA GLY A 577 -32.33 10.09 -25.79
C GLY A 577 -32.40 8.56 -25.76
N PRO A 578 -31.33 7.83 -26.14
CA PRO A 578 -31.23 6.37 -25.99
C PRO A 578 -31.41 5.92 -24.53
N THR A 579 -31.92 4.71 -24.33
CA THR A 579 -32.07 4.09 -23.00
C THR A 579 -31.34 2.74 -22.96
N ALA A 580 -30.69 2.42 -21.84
CA ALA A 580 -30.16 1.08 -21.63
C ALA A 580 -31.27 0.01 -21.67
N ALA A 581 -31.03 -1.11 -22.37
CA ALA A 581 -31.98 -2.21 -22.49
C ALA A 581 -31.28 -3.58 -22.49
N THR A 582 -32.04 -4.64 -22.21
CA THR A 582 -31.52 -6.02 -22.08
C THR A 582 -32.35 -7.05 -22.84
N GLY A 583 -33.32 -6.60 -23.66
CA GLY A 583 -34.34 -7.46 -24.27
C GLY A 583 -33.90 -8.25 -25.50
N ASP A 584 -32.79 -7.87 -26.14
CA ASP A 584 -32.19 -8.61 -27.26
C ASP A 584 -31.13 -9.61 -26.74
N LYS A 585 -30.75 -10.62 -27.52
CA LYS A 585 -29.71 -11.61 -27.14
C LYS A 585 -28.34 -11.25 -27.71
N ASN A 586 -27.26 -11.85 -27.19
CA ASN A 586 -25.89 -11.74 -27.71
C ASN A 586 -25.26 -10.33 -27.66
N TYR A 587 -25.75 -9.45 -26.77
CA TYR A 587 -25.05 -8.20 -26.43
C TYR A 587 -23.84 -8.50 -25.52
N THR A 588 -22.87 -7.58 -25.46
CA THR A 588 -21.75 -7.62 -24.52
C THR A 588 -22.13 -6.90 -23.22
N GLY A 589 -21.50 -7.24 -22.11
CA GLY A 589 -21.77 -6.53 -20.86
C GLY A 589 -23.15 -6.83 -20.27
N SER A 590 -23.80 -5.79 -19.75
CA SER A 590 -25.04 -5.89 -18.96
C SER A 590 -26.30 -5.51 -19.74
N GLY A 591 -26.13 -4.90 -20.92
CA GLY A 591 -27.21 -4.47 -21.79
C GLY A 591 -26.69 -3.85 -23.09
N TYR A 592 -27.42 -2.88 -23.62
CA TYR A 592 -27.03 -2.07 -24.77
C TYR A 592 -27.80 -0.74 -24.77
N ALA A 593 -27.28 0.28 -25.45
CA ALA A 593 -28.00 1.54 -25.70
C ALA A 593 -29.06 1.34 -26.80
N ALA A 594 -30.32 1.29 -26.38
CA ALA A 594 -31.47 1.14 -27.27
C ALA A 594 -32.06 2.49 -27.65
N GLY A 595 -32.28 2.66 -28.95
CA GLY A 595 -32.95 3.85 -29.49
C GLY A 595 -31.99 4.97 -29.85
N PHE A 596 -32.11 5.45 -31.09
CA PHE A 596 -31.54 6.70 -31.60
C PHE A 596 -32.60 7.28 -32.55
N ARG A 597 -33.80 7.52 -32.02
CA ARG A 597 -35.03 7.76 -32.79
C ARG A 597 -35.23 9.24 -33.09
N SER A 598 -34.85 10.10 -32.16
CA SER A 598 -35.08 11.55 -32.25
C SER A 598 -33.82 12.29 -32.70
N ASN A 599 -34.00 13.42 -33.36
CA ASN A 599 -32.89 14.31 -33.70
C ASN A 599 -32.21 14.78 -32.39
N GLY A 600 -30.88 14.65 -32.31
CA GLY A 600 -30.11 14.97 -31.11
C GLY A 600 -29.82 13.79 -30.19
N ASP A 601 -30.46 12.63 -30.39
CA ASP A 601 -30.18 11.42 -29.61
C ASP A 601 -28.68 11.08 -29.69
N SER A 602 -28.03 10.92 -28.54
CA SER A 602 -26.59 10.77 -28.48
C SER A 602 -26.08 9.89 -27.35
N LEU A 603 -24.86 9.40 -27.57
CA LEU A 603 -24.03 8.61 -26.67
C LEU A 603 -22.64 9.23 -26.65
N ARG A 604 -22.01 9.39 -25.47
CA ARG A 604 -20.67 9.99 -25.33
C ARG A 604 -19.73 9.16 -24.47
N TYR A 605 -18.45 9.14 -24.86
CA TYR A 605 -17.29 8.64 -24.12
C TYR A 605 -16.09 9.60 -24.20
N GLN A 606 -15.25 9.63 -23.18
CA GLN A 606 -13.90 10.20 -23.24
C GLN A 606 -12.90 9.12 -23.64
N VAL A 607 -11.94 9.43 -24.49
CA VAL A 607 -10.84 8.55 -24.87
C VAL A 607 -9.53 9.31 -24.70
N SER A 608 -8.46 8.64 -24.26
CA SER A 608 -7.15 9.29 -24.07
C SER A 608 -6.05 8.44 -24.72
N PRO A 609 -5.84 8.54 -26.05
CA PRO A 609 -4.74 7.84 -26.69
C PRO A 609 -3.39 8.38 -26.18
N GLY A 610 -2.44 7.47 -25.92
CA GLY A 610 -1.09 7.83 -25.43
C GLY A 610 -0.19 8.47 -26.49
N THR A 611 -0.56 8.39 -27.77
CA THR A 611 0.19 8.95 -28.90
C THR A 611 -0.75 9.61 -29.90
N ALA A 612 -0.32 10.72 -30.52
CA ALA A 612 -1.07 11.32 -31.62
C ALA A 612 -1.06 10.39 -32.85
N GLY A 613 -2.20 10.19 -33.49
CA GLY A 613 -2.30 9.26 -34.63
C GLY A 613 -3.70 9.09 -35.19
N THR A 614 -3.81 8.23 -36.20
CA THR A 614 -5.12 7.77 -36.71
C THR A 614 -5.54 6.53 -35.94
N TYR A 615 -6.75 6.55 -35.39
CA TYR A 615 -7.39 5.45 -34.68
C TYR A 615 -8.69 5.05 -35.41
N MET A 616 -9.19 3.85 -35.17
CA MET A 616 -10.49 3.38 -35.65
C MET A 616 -11.45 3.34 -34.47
N LEU A 617 -12.49 4.17 -34.51
CA LEU A 617 -13.63 3.94 -33.62
C LEU A 617 -14.48 2.86 -34.24
N LYS A 618 -14.58 1.74 -33.54
CA LYS A 618 -15.42 0.62 -33.94
C LYS A 618 -16.64 0.56 -33.03
N VAL A 619 -17.79 0.27 -33.60
CA VAL A 619 -19.09 0.31 -32.92
C VAL A 619 -19.83 -0.97 -33.27
N ARG A 620 -20.12 -1.79 -32.25
CA ARG A 620 -20.97 -2.96 -32.34
C ARG A 620 -22.43 -2.51 -32.21
N TYR A 621 -23.23 -2.80 -33.22
CA TYR A 621 -24.58 -2.25 -33.37
C TYR A 621 -25.55 -3.29 -33.95
N ALA A 622 -26.84 -3.05 -33.76
CA ALA A 622 -27.92 -3.79 -34.41
C ALA A 622 -28.83 -2.82 -35.17
N ASN A 623 -29.07 -3.13 -36.45
CA ASN A 623 -30.02 -2.44 -37.31
C ASN A 623 -31.01 -3.47 -37.89
N THR A 624 -32.17 -3.57 -37.26
CA THR A 624 -33.23 -4.53 -37.60
C THR A 624 -34.16 -4.03 -38.71
N LEU A 625 -33.92 -2.84 -39.25
CA LEU A 625 -34.78 -2.22 -40.28
C LEU A 625 -34.45 -2.75 -41.68
N ARG A 626 -35.39 -2.55 -42.63
CA ARG A 626 -35.27 -3.07 -44.00
C ARG A 626 -34.23 -2.33 -44.86
N SER A 627 -33.71 -1.19 -44.41
CA SER A 627 -32.71 -0.38 -45.10
C SER A 627 -31.52 -0.04 -44.19
N SER A 628 -30.35 0.22 -44.80
CA SER A 628 -29.18 0.71 -44.09
C SER A 628 -29.48 2.01 -43.35
N ARG A 629 -28.91 2.14 -42.15
CA ARG A 629 -29.04 3.33 -41.31
C ARG A 629 -27.70 4.00 -41.10
N SER A 630 -27.68 5.11 -40.39
CA SER A 630 -26.46 5.85 -40.08
C SER A 630 -26.58 6.65 -38.80
N LEU A 631 -25.43 6.84 -38.13
CA LEU A 631 -25.22 7.82 -37.07
C LEU A 631 -24.04 8.74 -37.46
N ARG A 632 -23.83 9.81 -36.70
CA ARG A 632 -22.69 10.70 -36.81
C ARG A 632 -21.72 10.44 -35.65
N VAL A 633 -20.43 10.63 -35.91
CA VAL A 633 -19.35 10.56 -34.92
C VAL A 633 -18.59 11.87 -34.94
N ALA A 634 -18.62 12.61 -33.84
CA ALA A 634 -17.80 13.80 -33.64
C ALA A 634 -16.77 13.55 -32.54
N VAL A 635 -15.61 14.19 -32.66
CA VAL A 635 -14.58 14.24 -31.62
C VAL A 635 -14.49 15.69 -31.17
N ASP A 636 -14.65 15.91 -29.86
CA ASP A 636 -14.69 17.23 -29.24
C ASP A 636 -15.70 18.15 -29.96
N THR A 637 -15.24 19.32 -30.41
CA THR A 637 -16.01 20.27 -31.23
C THR A 637 -15.72 20.17 -32.73
N GLY A 638 -14.99 19.12 -33.14
CA GLY A 638 -14.57 18.89 -34.53
C GLY A 638 -15.70 18.43 -35.46
N PRO A 639 -15.45 18.41 -36.78
CA PRO A 639 -16.44 18.05 -37.78
C PRO A 639 -16.90 16.59 -37.64
N ALA A 640 -18.21 16.36 -37.76
CA ALA A 640 -18.80 15.04 -37.57
C ALA A 640 -18.69 14.16 -38.82
N LYS A 641 -18.18 12.93 -38.66
CA LYS A 641 -18.08 11.91 -39.70
C LYS A 641 -19.31 11.02 -39.72
N LEU A 642 -19.68 10.51 -40.90
CA LEU A 642 -20.78 9.57 -41.05
C LEU A 642 -20.33 8.15 -40.68
N LEU A 643 -21.08 7.48 -39.81
CA LEU A 643 -20.91 6.06 -39.48
C LEU A 643 -22.04 5.25 -40.14
N PRO A 644 -21.76 4.49 -41.21
CA PRO A 644 -22.76 3.67 -41.89
C PRO A 644 -23.12 2.45 -41.05
N LEU A 645 -24.41 2.16 -40.91
CA LEU A 645 -24.93 1.05 -40.13
C LEU A 645 -25.82 0.15 -41.01
N PRO A 646 -25.23 -0.71 -41.86
CA PRO A 646 -25.95 -1.70 -42.68
C PRO A 646 -26.92 -2.57 -41.88
N LYS A 647 -27.94 -3.12 -42.56
CA LYS A 647 -28.91 -4.05 -41.96
C LYS A 647 -28.22 -5.27 -41.33
N THR A 648 -28.54 -5.57 -40.07
CA THR A 648 -28.03 -6.77 -39.36
C THR A 648 -29.01 -7.94 -39.37
N GLY A 649 -30.26 -7.70 -39.77
CA GLY A 649 -31.30 -8.73 -39.89
C GLY A 649 -32.16 -8.83 -38.63
N LYS A 650 -32.19 -10.01 -38.01
CA LYS A 650 -33.08 -10.32 -36.86
C LYS A 650 -32.60 -9.62 -35.58
N ARG A 651 -33.51 -9.45 -34.61
CA ARG A 651 -33.17 -8.99 -33.25
C ARG A 651 -32.13 -9.92 -32.61
N GLY A 652 -31.13 -9.35 -31.94
CA GLY A 652 -29.98 -10.08 -31.35
C GLY A 652 -28.82 -10.40 -32.32
N ASN A 653 -28.90 -9.95 -33.58
CA ASN A 653 -27.75 -9.95 -34.50
C ASN A 653 -27.01 -8.62 -34.43
N TRP A 654 -25.73 -8.68 -34.07
CA TRP A 654 -24.87 -7.53 -33.92
C TRP A 654 -23.76 -7.56 -34.97
N SER A 655 -23.52 -6.43 -35.62
CA SER A 655 -22.41 -6.22 -36.56
C SER A 655 -21.51 -5.10 -36.08
N ILE A 656 -20.29 -5.02 -36.61
CA ILE A 656 -19.37 -3.93 -36.31
C ILE A 656 -19.31 -2.97 -37.49
N SER A 657 -19.53 -1.70 -37.23
CA SER A 657 -19.18 -0.61 -38.13
C SER A 657 -18.00 0.16 -37.58
N GLN A 658 -17.28 0.88 -38.42
CA GLN A 658 -16.08 1.59 -38.00
C GLN A 658 -15.88 2.90 -38.76
N VAL A 659 -15.25 3.87 -38.11
CA VAL A 659 -14.89 5.16 -38.69
C VAL A 659 -13.49 5.57 -38.22
N PRO A 660 -12.60 6.06 -39.12
CA PRO A 660 -11.30 6.54 -38.71
C PRO A 660 -11.41 7.90 -37.98
N LEU A 661 -10.72 8.05 -36.86
CA LEU A 661 -10.57 9.28 -36.08
C LEU A 661 -9.10 9.70 -36.08
N ARG A 662 -8.82 10.99 -36.25
CA ARG A 662 -7.47 11.55 -36.02
C ARG A 662 -7.49 12.19 -34.66
N LEU A 663 -6.63 11.72 -33.75
CA LEU A 663 -6.58 12.14 -32.35
C LEU A 663 -5.17 12.60 -32.02
N THR A 664 -5.04 13.62 -31.18
CA THR A 664 -3.77 13.97 -30.54
C THR A 664 -3.57 13.11 -29.29
N ALA A 665 -2.37 13.10 -28.72
CA ALA A 665 -2.18 12.45 -27.42
C ALA A 665 -2.96 13.22 -26.34
N GLY A 666 -3.58 12.51 -25.40
CA GLY A 666 -4.39 13.11 -24.34
C GLY A 666 -5.90 13.00 -24.56
N PRO A 667 -6.72 13.60 -23.67
CA PRO A 667 -8.14 13.34 -23.59
C PRO A 667 -8.96 13.98 -24.72
N HIS A 668 -9.91 13.22 -25.26
CA HIS A 668 -10.84 13.61 -26.31
C HIS A 668 -12.25 13.08 -26.00
N THR A 669 -13.30 13.83 -26.31
CA THR A 669 -14.69 13.37 -26.18
C THR A 669 -15.22 12.85 -27.52
N VAL A 670 -15.51 11.56 -27.60
CA VAL A 670 -16.16 10.93 -28.76
C VAL A 670 -17.67 10.90 -28.54
N ARG A 671 -18.41 11.49 -29.49
CA ARG A 671 -19.88 11.54 -29.47
C ARG A 671 -20.47 10.82 -30.68
N LEU A 672 -21.24 9.77 -30.43
CA LEU A 672 -22.14 9.16 -31.40
C LEU A 672 -23.52 9.83 -31.30
N PHE A 673 -24.09 10.30 -32.42
CA PHE A 673 -25.39 10.96 -32.37
C PHE A 673 -26.19 10.87 -33.67
N ARG A 674 -27.51 11.06 -33.57
CA ARG A 674 -28.40 11.28 -34.69
C ARG A 674 -28.53 12.78 -34.98
N SER A 675 -28.25 13.17 -36.21
CA SER A 675 -28.46 14.52 -36.77
C SER A 675 -29.58 14.52 -37.81
N GLY A 676 -30.56 15.41 -37.64
CA GLY A 676 -31.68 15.62 -38.57
C GLY A 676 -31.37 16.56 -39.73
N SER A 677 -30.25 17.30 -39.68
CA SER A 677 -29.87 18.30 -40.69
C SER A 677 -29.12 17.73 -41.90
N ASP A 678 -28.70 16.45 -41.85
CA ASP A 678 -27.79 15.85 -42.84
C ASP A 678 -28.12 14.39 -43.20
N ASN A 679 -29.41 14.02 -43.12
CA ASN A 679 -29.95 12.69 -43.47
C ASN A 679 -29.41 11.50 -42.65
N SER A 680 -28.83 11.69 -41.45
CA SER A 680 -28.58 10.55 -40.57
C SER A 680 -29.91 9.92 -40.12
N SER A 681 -30.03 8.60 -40.31
CA SER A 681 -31.35 7.94 -40.30
C SER A 681 -31.66 7.15 -39.04
N GLY A 682 -30.69 6.98 -38.12
CA GLY A 682 -30.82 6.44 -36.76
C GLY A 682 -31.73 5.21 -36.61
N ASN A 683 -32.42 5.11 -35.47
CA ASN A 683 -33.29 4.00 -35.05
C ASN A 683 -32.57 2.63 -35.06
N VAL A 684 -31.42 2.61 -34.39
CA VAL A 684 -30.50 1.47 -34.23
C VAL A 684 -30.24 1.25 -32.74
N ASN A 685 -29.73 0.08 -32.38
CA ASN A 685 -29.22 -0.21 -31.05
C ASN A 685 -27.68 -0.25 -31.11
N VAL A 686 -27.02 0.32 -30.10
CA VAL A 686 -25.55 0.31 -29.96
C VAL A 686 -25.21 -0.50 -28.73
N ASP A 687 -24.49 -1.58 -28.93
CA ASP A 687 -24.11 -2.52 -27.88
C ASP A 687 -22.79 -2.15 -27.22
N SER A 688 -21.75 -1.92 -28.00
CA SER A 688 -20.45 -1.59 -27.46
C SER A 688 -19.60 -0.85 -28.48
N LEU A 689 -18.53 -0.22 -28.03
CA LEU A 689 -17.57 0.49 -28.86
C LEU A 689 -16.14 0.28 -28.37
N GLY A 690 -15.18 0.45 -29.28
CA GLY A 690 -13.77 0.36 -28.96
C GLY A 690 -12.96 1.28 -29.87
N LEU A 691 -12.00 2.00 -29.28
CA LEU A 691 -11.05 2.80 -30.03
C LEU A 691 -9.79 1.96 -30.26
N THR A 692 -9.49 1.60 -31.51
CA THR A 692 -8.37 0.70 -31.84
C THR A 692 -7.39 1.39 -32.78
N THR A 693 -6.18 0.84 -32.94
CA THR A 693 -5.31 1.22 -34.05
C THR A 693 -5.90 0.74 -35.40
N PRO A 694 -5.54 1.36 -36.54
CA PRO A 694 -5.98 0.92 -37.86
C PRO A 694 -5.56 -0.53 -38.12
N GLY A 695 -6.52 -1.38 -38.53
CA GLY A 695 -6.28 -2.81 -38.80
C GLY A 695 -6.45 -3.76 -37.61
N ALA A 696 -6.43 -3.28 -36.35
CA ALA A 696 -6.67 -4.12 -35.18
C ALA A 696 -8.12 -4.65 -35.13
N HIS A 697 -8.39 -5.84 -34.59
CA HIS A 697 -9.76 -6.39 -34.46
C HIS A 697 -10.61 -5.60 -33.44
N PHE A 698 -11.95 -5.78 -33.46
CA PHE A 698 -12.78 -5.26 -32.38
C PHE A 698 -12.41 -6.01 -31.09
N PRO A 699 -12.16 -5.33 -29.96
CA PRO A 699 -11.74 -6.00 -28.75
C PRO A 699 -12.81 -7.02 -28.32
N SER A 700 -12.42 -8.26 -27.97
CA SER A 700 -13.36 -9.31 -27.60
C SER A 700 -13.65 -9.30 -26.09
N THR A 701 -14.91 -9.55 -25.70
CA THR A 701 -15.24 -9.97 -24.34
C THR A 701 -15.09 -11.50 -24.24
N ALA A 702 -14.40 -11.97 -23.19
CA ALA A 702 -13.95 -13.36 -23.00
C ALA A 702 -15.05 -14.43 -22.80
N ASN A 703 -16.29 -14.20 -23.22
CA ASN A 703 -17.43 -15.08 -22.93
C ASN A 703 -18.07 -15.79 -24.14
N SER A 704 -17.41 -15.86 -25.30
CA SER A 704 -17.97 -16.52 -26.49
C SER A 704 -17.40 -17.91 -26.84
N LEU A 705 -16.51 -18.49 -26.03
CA LEU A 705 -16.01 -19.86 -26.21
C LEU A 705 -16.26 -20.64 -24.92
N GLY A 706 -17.23 -21.57 -24.97
CA GLY A 706 -17.76 -22.26 -23.80
C GLY A 706 -16.70 -22.84 -22.86
N GLY A 707 -16.65 -22.33 -21.64
CA GLY A 707 -16.26 -23.09 -20.45
C GLY A 707 -14.78 -23.44 -20.26
N LEU A 708 -13.84 -22.72 -20.87
CA LEU A 708 -12.42 -22.85 -20.52
C LEU A 708 -11.94 -21.59 -19.77
N TYR A 709 -11.41 -21.81 -18.58
CA TYR A 709 -10.82 -20.80 -17.70
C TYR A 709 -9.67 -20.04 -18.40
N GLU A 710 -9.46 -18.77 -18.04
CA GLU A 710 -8.69 -17.75 -18.79
C GLU A 710 -7.18 -18.03 -18.95
N CYS A 711 -6.78 -18.51 -20.13
CA CYS A 711 -5.41 -18.39 -20.62
C CYS A 711 -5.20 -17.04 -21.31
N SER A 712 -4.16 -16.30 -20.93
CA SER A 712 -3.82 -14.98 -21.51
C SER A 712 -2.31 -14.76 -21.51
N VAL A 713 -1.84 -13.81 -22.33
CA VAL A 713 -0.43 -13.40 -22.31
C VAL A 713 -0.05 -12.86 -20.93
N GLY A 714 1.09 -13.29 -20.40
CA GLY A 714 1.62 -12.88 -19.09
C GLY A 714 1.13 -13.74 -17.92
N VAL A 715 0.37 -14.80 -18.20
CA VAL A 715 -0.31 -15.62 -17.20
C VAL A 715 0.07 -17.10 -17.36
N THR A 716 0.13 -17.84 -16.25
CA THR A 716 0.35 -19.28 -16.22
C THR A 716 -0.97 -20.05 -16.36
N CYS A 717 -1.00 -21.00 -17.27
CA CYS A 717 -2.11 -21.89 -17.63
C CYS A 717 -1.81 -23.33 -17.19
N GLU A 718 -2.70 -23.89 -16.39
CA GLU A 718 -2.63 -25.29 -15.95
C GLU A 718 -2.93 -26.22 -17.14
N ILE A 719 -1.96 -27.08 -17.50
CA ILE A 719 -2.03 -27.87 -18.74
C ILE A 719 -3.09 -28.98 -18.67
N GLU A 720 -3.37 -29.45 -17.46
CA GLU A 720 -4.36 -30.49 -17.16
C GLU A 720 -5.81 -30.01 -17.32
N ARG A 721 -6.02 -28.71 -17.49
CA ARG A 721 -7.33 -28.11 -17.82
C ARG A 721 -7.52 -27.93 -19.32
N GLY A 722 -6.50 -28.22 -20.13
CA GLY A 722 -6.59 -28.19 -21.58
C GLY A 722 -7.35 -29.39 -22.16
N HIS A 723 -7.49 -29.42 -23.48
CA HIS A 723 -8.00 -30.58 -24.19
C HIS A 723 -6.93 -31.67 -24.25
N ILE A 724 -7.11 -32.73 -23.47
CA ILE A 724 -6.18 -33.86 -23.35
C ILE A 724 -6.66 -35.02 -24.21
N SER A 725 -5.75 -35.62 -24.98
CA SER A 725 -6.01 -36.84 -25.74
C SER A 725 -4.81 -37.79 -25.71
N GLY A 726 -5.08 -39.09 -25.78
CA GLY A 726 -4.04 -40.14 -25.77
C GLY A 726 -4.02 -40.97 -24.49
N ALA A 727 -3.81 -42.28 -24.67
CA ALA A 727 -3.91 -43.28 -23.60
C ALA A 727 -2.62 -43.45 -22.79
N GLY A 728 -1.61 -42.60 -23.01
CA GLY A 728 -0.39 -42.56 -22.22
C GLY A 728 -0.30 -41.39 -21.25
N ILE A 729 -1.20 -40.39 -21.32
CA ILE A 729 -1.24 -39.27 -20.38
C ILE A 729 -2.11 -39.61 -19.17
N LYS A 730 -1.69 -39.20 -17.96
CA LYS A 730 -2.48 -39.27 -16.73
C LYS A 730 -2.39 -37.95 -15.97
N THR A 731 -3.52 -37.46 -15.47
CA THR A 731 -3.53 -36.39 -14.47
C THR A 731 -3.16 -36.98 -13.11
N THR A 732 -2.22 -36.37 -12.40
CA THR A 732 -1.71 -36.85 -11.10
C THR A 732 -1.32 -35.68 -10.19
N VAL A 733 -1.07 -35.97 -8.91
CA VAL A 733 -0.59 -35.04 -7.86
C VAL A 733 0.79 -35.43 -7.31
N ASP A 734 1.46 -36.35 -8.00
CA ASP A 734 2.81 -36.84 -7.71
C ASP A 734 3.61 -36.82 -9.01
N PRO A 735 4.84 -36.26 -9.05
CA PRO A 735 5.66 -35.76 -7.93
C PRO A 735 5.20 -34.42 -7.35
N LYS A 736 5.66 -34.10 -6.13
CA LYS A 736 5.28 -32.89 -5.39
C LYS A 736 5.87 -31.63 -6.03
N GLY A 737 5.30 -30.47 -5.71
CA GLY A 737 5.79 -29.17 -6.17
C GLY A 737 5.20 -28.71 -7.52
N TYR A 738 4.18 -29.40 -8.03
CA TYR A 738 3.35 -28.97 -9.15
C TYR A 738 2.48 -27.75 -8.79
N THR A 739 1.96 -27.02 -9.79
CA THR A 739 1.01 -25.91 -9.62
C THR A 739 -0.43 -26.39 -9.83
N GLY A 740 -1.42 -25.66 -9.32
CA GLY A 740 -2.82 -25.99 -9.61
C GLY A 740 -3.37 -27.23 -8.89
N GLU A 741 -4.22 -27.98 -9.58
CA GLU A 741 -4.94 -29.15 -9.03
C GLU A 741 -4.20 -30.46 -9.31
N GLY A 742 -3.29 -30.46 -10.27
CA GLY A 742 -2.49 -31.62 -10.64
C GLY A 742 -1.49 -31.26 -11.74
N LEU A 743 -0.93 -32.29 -12.35
CA LEU A 743 -0.03 -32.20 -13.50
C LEU A 743 -0.40 -33.27 -14.52
N LEU A 744 0.06 -33.13 -15.77
CA LEU A 744 0.00 -34.19 -16.77
C LEU A 744 1.28 -35.01 -16.77
N ALA A 745 1.17 -36.25 -16.32
CA ALA A 745 2.25 -37.21 -16.29
C ALA A 745 2.16 -38.17 -17.48
N GLY A 746 3.32 -38.65 -17.89
CA GLY A 746 3.39 -39.97 -18.48
C GLY A 746 3.30 -40.03 -19.98
N PHE A 747 3.35 -38.94 -20.76
CA PHE A 747 3.45 -38.91 -22.25
C PHE A 747 4.23 -40.13 -22.82
N THR A 748 3.60 -41.30 -22.95
CA THR A 748 4.23 -42.64 -23.03
C THR A 748 3.99 -43.24 -24.40
N LYS A 749 2.96 -42.76 -25.10
CA LYS A 749 2.51 -43.28 -26.38
C LYS A 749 2.60 -42.18 -27.44
N THR A 750 2.96 -42.59 -28.66
CA THR A 750 2.87 -41.69 -29.82
C THR A 750 1.42 -41.29 -30.03
N GLY A 751 1.18 -39.99 -30.17
CA GLY A 751 -0.16 -39.41 -30.30
C GLY A 751 -0.77 -38.92 -28.99
N ASP A 752 -0.06 -39.01 -27.86
CA ASP A 752 -0.42 -38.32 -26.62
C ASP A 752 -0.31 -36.80 -26.82
N GLN A 753 -1.37 -36.04 -26.53
CA GLN A 753 -1.43 -34.57 -26.71
C GLN A 753 -2.19 -33.86 -25.58
N ALA A 754 -1.79 -32.63 -25.28
CA ALA A 754 -2.52 -31.68 -24.44
C ALA A 754 -2.55 -30.32 -25.14
N THR A 755 -3.73 -29.74 -25.30
CA THR A 755 -3.94 -28.51 -26.09
C THR A 755 -4.61 -27.41 -25.28
N ILE A 756 -4.08 -26.18 -25.40
CA ILE A 756 -4.64 -24.96 -24.81
C ILE A 756 -4.70 -23.86 -25.86
N ASP A 757 -5.75 -23.04 -25.80
CA ASP A 757 -5.93 -21.86 -26.63
C ASP A 757 -5.52 -20.60 -25.85
N ILE A 758 -4.64 -19.76 -26.43
CA ILE A 758 -4.17 -18.51 -25.82
C ILE A 758 -4.37 -17.33 -26.77
N PRO A 759 -5.12 -16.27 -26.40
CA PRO A 759 -5.23 -15.05 -27.17
C PRO A 759 -3.94 -14.22 -27.06
N SER A 760 -3.46 -13.66 -28.17
CA SER A 760 -2.33 -12.73 -28.19
C SER A 760 -2.48 -11.63 -29.24
N ASP A 761 -1.78 -10.51 -29.03
CA ASP A 761 -1.57 -9.49 -30.05
C ASP A 761 -0.46 -9.92 -31.03
N ALA A 762 -0.31 -9.21 -32.15
CA ALA A 762 0.81 -9.49 -33.05
C ALA A 762 2.13 -9.09 -32.38
N GLY A 763 3.05 -10.03 -32.18
CA GLY A 763 4.26 -9.76 -31.41
C GLY A 763 5.26 -10.89 -31.32
N ASN A 764 6.38 -10.59 -30.65
CA ASN A 764 7.39 -11.58 -30.27
C ASN A 764 7.20 -11.93 -28.80
N TYR A 765 6.94 -13.21 -28.54
CA TYR A 765 6.66 -13.76 -27.23
C TYR A 765 7.65 -14.86 -26.88
N THR A 766 7.60 -15.30 -25.62
CA THR A 766 8.27 -16.47 -25.11
C THR A 766 7.21 -17.41 -24.55
N LEU A 767 7.07 -18.59 -25.13
CA LEU A 767 6.30 -19.67 -24.52
C LEU A 767 7.19 -20.37 -23.50
N GLN A 768 6.70 -20.53 -22.27
CA GLN A 768 7.44 -21.10 -21.15
C GLN A 768 6.69 -22.32 -20.62
N LEU A 769 7.34 -23.48 -20.59
CA LEU A 769 6.76 -24.74 -20.13
C LEU A 769 7.41 -25.14 -18.81
N ARG A 770 6.60 -25.34 -17.77
CA ARG A 770 7.04 -25.91 -16.50
C ARG A 770 6.96 -27.42 -16.58
N TYR A 771 8.09 -28.09 -16.37
CA TYR A 771 8.22 -29.53 -16.60
C TYR A 771 9.01 -30.21 -15.47
N GLY A 772 8.67 -31.48 -15.24
CA GLY A 772 9.47 -32.42 -14.47
C GLY A 772 10.03 -33.50 -15.41
N ASN A 773 11.31 -33.84 -15.26
CA ASN A 773 11.92 -34.93 -16.00
C ASN A 773 12.46 -35.99 -15.01
N PRO A 774 11.72 -37.10 -14.79
CA PRO A 774 12.15 -38.14 -13.86
C PRO A 774 13.23 -39.07 -14.43
N LYS A 775 13.73 -38.82 -15.65
CA LYS A 775 14.76 -39.63 -16.29
C LYS A 775 16.14 -39.01 -16.08
N ALA A 776 17.15 -39.87 -15.97
CA ALA A 776 18.56 -39.48 -15.88
C ALA A 776 19.15 -38.89 -17.17
N THR A 777 18.33 -38.75 -18.22
CA THR A 777 18.73 -38.13 -19.50
C THR A 777 17.65 -37.17 -19.96
N ALA A 778 18.07 -36.12 -20.68
CA ALA A 778 17.16 -35.23 -21.39
C ALA A 778 16.13 -36.00 -22.24
N GLN A 779 14.88 -35.57 -22.15
CA GLN A 779 13.75 -36.13 -22.90
C GLN A 779 13.24 -35.11 -23.91
N THR A 780 12.41 -35.57 -24.86
CA THR A 780 11.87 -34.69 -25.90
C THR A 780 10.37 -34.85 -26.06
N LEU A 781 9.72 -33.72 -26.33
CA LEU A 781 8.33 -33.61 -26.81
C LEU A 781 8.31 -32.69 -28.04
N THR A 782 7.19 -32.68 -28.73
CA THR A 782 6.89 -31.68 -29.76
C THR A 782 5.92 -30.65 -29.21
N VAL A 783 6.20 -29.36 -29.47
CA VAL A 783 5.26 -28.27 -29.23
C VAL A 783 4.81 -27.74 -30.58
N ASP A 784 3.51 -27.80 -30.84
CA ASP A 784 2.85 -27.24 -32.01
C ASP A 784 2.13 -25.95 -31.64
N ILE A 785 2.35 -24.89 -32.42
CA ILE A 785 1.65 -23.61 -32.29
C ILE A 785 1.03 -23.26 -33.63
N ASP A 786 -0.29 -23.27 -33.71
CA ASP A 786 -1.07 -23.03 -34.94
C ASP A 786 -0.63 -23.86 -36.15
N GLY A 787 -0.32 -25.14 -35.95
CA GLY A 787 0.13 -26.07 -36.98
C GLY A 787 1.64 -26.00 -37.26
N LYS A 788 2.41 -25.25 -36.47
CA LYS A 788 3.88 -25.19 -36.58
C LYS A 788 4.53 -25.99 -35.46
N ALA A 789 4.73 -27.28 -35.71
CA ALA A 789 5.40 -28.20 -34.82
C ALA A 789 6.92 -27.98 -34.71
N GLY A 790 7.43 -27.87 -33.49
CA GLY A 790 8.85 -27.82 -33.17
C GLY A 790 9.23 -28.80 -32.05
N LYS A 791 10.36 -29.49 -32.21
CA LYS A 791 10.88 -30.41 -31.18
C LYS A 791 11.48 -29.63 -30.01
N VAL A 792 11.15 -30.02 -28.79
CA VAL A 792 11.58 -29.39 -27.55
C VAL A 792 12.31 -30.40 -26.68
N THR A 793 13.56 -30.08 -26.34
CA THR A 793 14.38 -30.87 -25.41
C THR A 793 14.22 -30.36 -23.98
N LEU A 794 13.88 -31.28 -23.07
CA LEU A 794 13.64 -31.11 -21.64
C LEU A 794 14.78 -31.80 -20.86
N PRO A 795 15.78 -31.06 -20.35
CA PRO A 795 16.92 -31.58 -19.60
C PRO A 795 16.57 -32.49 -18.39
N GLU A 796 17.52 -33.31 -17.93
CA GLU A 796 17.40 -33.96 -16.62
C GLU A 796 17.38 -32.97 -15.45
N LEU A 797 16.74 -33.35 -14.35
CA LEU A 797 16.63 -32.56 -13.11
C LEU A 797 17.22 -33.33 -11.91
N SER A 798 17.44 -32.65 -10.80
CA SER A 798 18.16 -33.19 -9.63
C SER A 798 17.50 -34.41 -9.01
N ASP A 799 16.16 -34.46 -9.05
CA ASP A 799 15.35 -35.54 -8.49
C ASP A 799 13.93 -35.51 -9.05
N GLN A 800 13.10 -36.47 -8.63
CA GLN A 800 11.73 -36.63 -9.10
C GLN A 800 10.78 -35.46 -8.75
N ASN A 801 11.05 -34.69 -7.70
CA ASN A 801 10.25 -33.51 -7.29
C ASN A 801 10.81 -32.18 -7.81
N ALA A 802 11.89 -32.21 -8.58
CA ALA A 802 12.48 -31.00 -9.16
C ALA A 802 11.68 -30.54 -10.39
N TRP A 803 11.57 -29.22 -10.55
CA TRP A 803 10.82 -28.56 -11.63
C TRP A 803 11.70 -27.59 -12.40
N GLY A 804 11.70 -27.71 -13.74
CA GLY A 804 12.41 -26.82 -14.65
C GLY A 804 11.46 -25.97 -15.49
N ILE A 805 11.95 -24.85 -16.02
CA ILE A 805 11.24 -24.03 -17.01
C ILE A 805 11.96 -24.13 -18.35
N LYS A 806 11.24 -24.53 -19.40
CA LYS A 806 11.74 -24.52 -20.78
C LYS A 806 11.11 -23.37 -21.55
N THR A 807 11.94 -22.49 -22.11
CA THR A 807 11.51 -21.33 -22.89
C THR A 807 11.64 -21.57 -24.40
N ILE A 808 10.67 -21.09 -25.17
CA ILE A 808 10.61 -21.18 -26.63
C ILE A 808 10.24 -19.79 -27.17
N GLY A 809 11.09 -19.19 -27.98
CA GLY A 809 10.77 -17.91 -28.63
C GLY A 809 9.77 -18.10 -29.75
N VAL A 810 8.68 -17.34 -29.76
CA VAL A 810 7.59 -17.49 -30.73
C VAL A 810 7.17 -16.13 -31.27
N LYS A 811 6.87 -16.07 -32.57
CA LYS A 811 6.31 -14.89 -33.21
C LYS A 811 4.88 -15.19 -33.61
N LEU A 812 3.94 -14.45 -33.04
CA LEU A 812 2.51 -14.69 -33.18
C LEU A 812 1.87 -13.53 -33.95
N SER A 813 0.88 -13.85 -34.78
CA SER A 813 -0.06 -12.86 -35.33
C SER A 813 -1.08 -12.49 -34.26
N ALA A 814 -1.83 -11.39 -34.41
CA ALA A 814 -2.94 -11.13 -33.49
C ALA A 814 -4.03 -12.20 -33.69
N GLY A 815 -4.51 -12.81 -32.62
CA GLY A 815 -5.53 -13.88 -32.68
C GLY A 815 -5.50 -14.82 -31.48
N ILE A 816 -6.31 -15.89 -31.55
CA ILE A 816 -6.26 -17.00 -30.61
C ILE A 816 -5.31 -18.05 -31.19
N HIS A 817 -4.33 -18.45 -30.40
CA HIS A 817 -3.31 -19.42 -30.79
C HIS A 817 -3.55 -20.75 -30.10
N LYS A 818 -3.59 -21.81 -30.88
CA LYS A 818 -3.69 -23.18 -30.37
C LYS A 818 -2.29 -23.69 -30.09
N ILE A 819 -2.01 -23.99 -28.83
CA ILE A 819 -0.73 -24.52 -28.36
C ILE A 819 -0.95 -25.98 -27.93
N THR A 820 -0.33 -26.90 -28.67
CA THR A 820 -0.42 -28.34 -28.42
C THR A 820 0.94 -28.88 -28.01
N ILE A 821 1.00 -29.50 -26.83
CA ILE A 821 2.14 -30.29 -26.37
C ILE A 821 1.85 -31.75 -26.70
N GLN A 822 2.73 -32.40 -27.45
CA GLN A 822 2.50 -33.76 -27.92
C GLN A 822 3.74 -34.63 -27.93
N ARG A 823 3.53 -35.94 -27.82
CA ARG A 823 4.56 -36.94 -28.10
C ARG A 823 4.38 -37.50 -29.53
N ASN A 824 5.31 -37.17 -30.42
CA ASN A 824 5.36 -37.78 -31.75
C ASN A 824 6.20 -39.08 -31.75
N SER A 825 6.25 -39.77 -32.89
CA SER A 825 7.02 -41.02 -33.05
C SER A 825 8.54 -40.83 -32.89
N LYS A 826 9.03 -39.61 -33.08
CA LYS A 826 10.45 -39.22 -32.93
C LYS A 826 10.78 -38.62 -31.57
N ASP A 827 9.82 -38.62 -30.64
CA ASP A 827 9.95 -38.08 -29.30
C ASP A 827 10.15 -39.19 -28.26
N SER A 828 11.04 -38.94 -27.29
CA SER A 828 11.34 -39.91 -26.24
C SER A 828 10.25 -39.96 -25.15
N GLY A 829 9.54 -38.85 -24.92
CA GLY A 829 8.42 -38.76 -23.97
C GLY A 829 8.81 -39.00 -22.51
N ASN A 830 7.89 -39.55 -21.71
CA ASN A 830 8.09 -39.88 -20.28
C ASN A 830 8.48 -38.69 -19.38
N VAL A 831 7.84 -37.54 -19.60
CA VAL A 831 8.01 -36.33 -18.81
C VAL A 831 6.70 -35.92 -18.15
N ASN A 832 6.80 -35.05 -17.16
CA ASN A 832 5.68 -34.42 -16.49
C ASN A 832 5.57 -32.98 -16.98
N ILE A 833 4.38 -32.54 -17.37
CA ILE A 833 4.10 -31.14 -17.72
C ILE A 833 3.08 -30.64 -16.72
N ASP A 834 3.39 -29.50 -16.13
CA ASP A 834 2.59 -28.88 -15.08
C ASP A 834 1.78 -27.72 -15.66
N SER A 835 2.47 -26.72 -16.19
CA SER A 835 1.81 -25.52 -16.67
C SER A 835 2.58 -24.81 -17.78
N ILE A 836 1.87 -23.99 -18.56
CA ILE A 836 2.42 -23.22 -19.67
C ILE A 836 2.13 -21.73 -19.49
N ALA A 837 3.04 -20.86 -19.93
CA ALA A 837 2.81 -19.41 -19.94
C ALA A 837 3.31 -18.80 -21.25
N LEU A 838 2.51 -17.93 -21.87
CA LEU A 838 2.94 -17.13 -23.01
C LEU A 838 3.27 -15.73 -22.52
N THR A 839 4.53 -15.33 -22.51
CA THR A 839 4.96 -14.03 -21.95
C THR A 839 5.66 -13.16 -22.98
N THR A 840 5.79 -11.86 -22.71
CA THR A 840 6.63 -10.99 -23.56
C THR A 840 8.09 -11.44 -23.48
N LYS A 841 8.85 -11.19 -24.54
CA LYS A 841 10.26 -11.60 -24.62
C LYS A 841 11.06 -11.06 -23.42
N GLY A 842 11.67 -11.96 -22.65
CA GLY A 842 12.52 -11.62 -21.49
C GLY A 842 11.81 -11.61 -20.13
N ALA A 843 10.48 -11.80 -20.10
CA ALA A 843 9.75 -11.90 -18.85
C ALA A 843 10.05 -13.21 -18.09
N ARG A 844 10.09 -13.13 -16.74
CA ARG A 844 10.19 -14.31 -15.87
C ARG A 844 8.92 -15.17 -15.97
N TYR A 845 9.03 -16.44 -15.58
CA TYR A 845 7.88 -17.33 -15.47
C TYR A 845 6.86 -16.75 -14.48
N PRO A 846 5.58 -16.53 -14.87
CA PRO A 846 4.62 -15.89 -14.00
C PRO A 846 4.33 -16.73 -12.75
N ALA A 847 4.25 -16.07 -11.59
CA ALA A 847 3.74 -16.70 -10.38
C ALA A 847 2.26 -17.10 -10.59
N ARG A 848 1.87 -18.21 -9.96
CA ARG A 848 0.57 -18.89 -10.10
C ARG A 848 -0.64 -17.94 -10.12
N GLN A 849 -1.61 -18.26 -10.98
CA GLN A 849 -3.00 -17.83 -10.83
C GLN A 849 -3.71 -18.68 -9.76
N VAL A 850 -3.81 -18.20 -8.52
CA VAL A 850 -4.74 -18.71 -7.51
C VAL A 850 -6.05 -17.93 -7.58
N GLY A 851 -7.12 -18.51 -8.13
CA GLY A 851 -8.47 -17.96 -7.92
C GLY A 851 -8.73 -17.84 -6.41
N SER A 852 -8.63 -16.62 -5.87
CA SER A 852 -8.47 -16.31 -4.43
C SER A 852 -7.27 -17.00 -3.76
N PHE A 853 -6.33 -16.26 -3.16
CA PHE A 853 -5.21 -16.83 -2.39
C PHE A 853 -5.62 -17.69 -1.16
N GLY A 854 -6.92 -17.92 -0.95
CA GLY A 854 -7.44 -18.74 0.14
C GLY A 854 -6.89 -18.29 1.48
N ILE A 855 -6.31 -19.22 2.24
CA ILE A 855 -5.67 -18.92 3.54
C ILE A 855 -4.21 -18.44 3.40
N TYR A 856 -3.64 -18.44 2.20
CA TYR A 856 -2.22 -18.14 1.94
C TYR A 856 -1.98 -16.62 1.83
N ALA A 857 -2.11 -15.93 2.96
CA ALA A 857 -1.77 -14.50 3.11
C ALA A 857 -0.50 -14.32 3.97
N GLY A 858 0.24 -13.24 3.72
CA GLY A 858 1.50 -12.93 4.44
C GLY A 858 2.52 -14.06 4.31
N TYR A 859 3.20 -14.42 5.40
CA TYR A 859 4.22 -15.48 5.40
C TYR A 859 3.74 -16.84 4.88
N ARG A 860 2.44 -17.13 4.99
CA ARG A 860 1.86 -18.40 4.51
C ARG A 860 1.98 -18.52 2.99
N TYR A 861 1.87 -17.41 2.27
CA TYR A 861 2.08 -17.35 0.82
C TYR A 861 3.54 -17.71 0.47
N TYR A 862 4.49 -17.04 1.13
CA TYR A 862 5.91 -17.24 0.89
C TYR A 862 6.37 -18.65 1.23
N ASP A 863 5.94 -19.17 2.40
CA ASP A 863 6.25 -20.53 2.84
C ASP A 863 5.65 -21.57 1.87
N GLN A 864 4.41 -21.36 1.41
CA GLN A 864 3.73 -22.28 0.49
C GLN A 864 4.45 -22.37 -0.87
N LEU A 865 5.06 -21.28 -1.32
CA LEU A 865 5.82 -21.22 -2.56
C LEU A 865 7.31 -21.55 -2.40
N GLY A 866 7.80 -21.71 -1.16
CA GLY A 866 9.24 -21.81 -0.89
C GLY A 866 10.01 -20.56 -1.36
N MET A 867 9.37 -19.39 -1.35
CA MET A 867 9.93 -18.15 -1.88
C MET A 867 10.90 -17.51 -0.88
N ALA A 868 12.08 -17.11 -1.38
CA ALA A 868 13.05 -16.40 -0.56
C ALA A 868 12.63 -14.94 -0.33
N VAL A 869 12.67 -14.51 0.92
CA VAL A 869 12.26 -13.15 1.35
C VAL A 869 13.48 -12.37 1.86
N GLN A 870 13.35 -11.05 1.97
CA GLN A 870 14.41 -10.19 2.51
C GLN A 870 14.48 -10.32 4.03
N PHE A 871 13.33 -10.18 4.71
CA PHE A 871 13.18 -10.45 6.13
C PHE A 871 11.87 -11.21 6.38
N PRO A 872 11.91 -12.38 7.02
CA PRO A 872 10.72 -13.22 7.24
C PRO A 872 9.81 -12.65 8.33
N PHE A 873 8.55 -13.09 8.32
CA PHE A 873 7.65 -12.83 9.45
C PHE A 873 8.25 -13.36 10.75
N GLY A 874 8.20 -12.53 11.78
CA GLY A 874 8.74 -12.80 13.11
C GLY A 874 10.26 -12.61 13.24
N TRP A 875 10.93 -12.12 12.19
CA TRP A 875 12.36 -11.79 12.18
C TRP A 875 12.71 -10.62 13.11
N GLY A 876 13.88 -10.65 13.73
CA GLY A 876 14.41 -9.54 14.51
C GLY A 876 15.64 -9.95 15.30
N LEU A 877 16.73 -9.19 15.15
CA LEU A 877 17.96 -9.40 15.87
C LEU A 877 17.92 -8.74 17.26
N SER A 878 18.89 -9.10 18.09
CA SER A 878 19.12 -8.53 19.41
C SER A 878 20.62 -8.27 19.57
N TYR A 879 21.01 -7.41 20.52
CA TYR A 879 22.42 -7.27 20.93
C TYR A 879 22.93 -8.46 21.75
N THR A 880 22.06 -9.44 22.03
CA THR A 880 22.43 -10.73 22.61
C THR A 880 21.91 -11.89 21.75
N ASN A 881 22.33 -13.10 22.06
CA ASN A 881 21.92 -14.32 21.35
C ASN A 881 21.07 -15.21 22.25
N PHE A 882 20.15 -15.96 21.64
CA PHE A 882 19.29 -16.91 22.34
C PHE A 882 19.36 -18.30 21.71
N ALA A 883 19.50 -19.31 22.55
CA ALA A 883 19.42 -20.72 22.16
C ALA A 883 18.11 -21.34 22.68
N TYR A 884 17.49 -22.18 21.85
CA TYR A 884 16.22 -22.84 22.15
C TYR A 884 16.41 -24.36 22.22
N SER A 885 15.84 -24.97 23.26
CA SER A 885 15.77 -26.43 23.38
C SER A 885 14.76 -27.02 22.38
N LYS A 886 14.82 -28.34 22.19
CA LYS A 886 13.72 -29.07 21.56
C LYS A 886 12.45 -28.93 22.43
N PRO A 887 11.27 -28.65 21.84
CA PRO A 887 10.03 -28.55 22.63
C PRO A 887 9.53 -29.93 23.06
N THR A 888 8.83 -29.96 24.19
CA THR A 888 7.98 -31.07 24.62
C THR A 888 6.53 -30.65 24.42
N VAL A 889 5.71 -31.52 23.82
CA VAL A 889 4.31 -31.22 23.49
C VAL A 889 3.42 -32.21 24.24
N THR A 890 2.49 -31.70 25.04
CA THR A 890 1.53 -32.52 25.78
C THR A 890 0.11 -32.09 25.44
N ALA A 891 -0.78 -33.05 25.21
CA ALA A 891 -2.20 -32.75 25.03
C ALA A 891 -2.82 -32.25 26.35
N THR A 892 -3.68 -31.25 26.26
CA THR A 892 -4.39 -30.68 27.41
C THR A 892 -5.83 -31.18 27.48
N LYS A 893 -6.46 -31.07 28.66
CA LYS A 893 -7.82 -31.59 28.91
C LYS A 893 -8.91 -30.91 28.08
N ASP A 894 -8.71 -29.65 27.70
CA ASP A 894 -9.58 -28.88 26.81
C ASP A 894 -9.44 -29.29 25.34
N GLY A 895 -8.48 -30.17 25.02
CA GLY A 895 -8.21 -30.65 23.68
C GLY A 895 -7.17 -29.85 22.91
N GLY A 896 -6.50 -28.89 23.55
CA GLY A 896 -5.37 -28.12 23.02
C GLY A 896 -4.03 -28.82 23.24
N LEU A 897 -2.94 -28.03 23.26
CA LEU A 897 -1.58 -28.50 23.53
C LEU A 897 -0.86 -27.55 24.51
N ASP A 898 -0.04 -28.09 25.39
CA ASP A 898 0.99 -27.34 26.11
C ASP A 898 2.35 -27.62 25.47
N VAL A 899 3.01 -26.55 25.03
CA VAL A 899 4.32 -26.62 24.35
C VAL A 899 5.38 -26.04 25.28
N THR A 900 6.20 -26.91 25.87
CA THR A 900 7.21 -26.52 26.86
C THR A 900 8.62 -26.58 26.28
N TYR A 901 9.41 -25.53 26.49
CA TYR A 901 10.78 -25.39 25.99
C TYR A 901 11.60 -24.44 26.86
N THR A 902 12.92 -24.56 26.78
CA THR A 902 13.86 -23.67 27.49
C THR A 902 14.53 -22.73 26.50
N ILE A 903 14.56 -21.45 26.86
CA ILE A 903 15.31 -20.40 26.16
C ILE A 903 16.51 -20.03 27.03
N ARG A 904 17.71 -20.04 26.46
CA ARG A 904 18.93 -19.57 27.13
C ARG A 904 19.47 -18.34 26.44
N ASN A 905 19.70 -17.27 27.18
CA ASN A 905 20.49 -16.13 26.71
C ASN A 905 21.97 -16.54 26.74
N THR A 906 22.58 -16.67 25.56
CA THR A 906 23.96 -17.13 25.40
C THR A 906 24.95 -15.98 25.22
N GLY A 907 24.49 -14.74 25.16
CA GLY A 907 25.35 -13.57 25.06
C GLY A 907 25.66 -12.92 26.41
N SER A 908 26.33 -11.77 26.33
CA SER A 908 26.87 -11.02 27.48
C SER A 908 25.95 -9.91 27.99
N GLN A 909 24.81 -9.67 27.32
CA GLN A 909 23.86 -8.63 27.67
C GLN A 909 22.50 -9.23 27.99
N ALA A 910 21.76 -8.61 28.91
CA ALA A 910 20.35 -8.92 29.10
C ALA A 910 19.55 -8.57 27.83
N GLY A 911 18.49 -9.31 27.57
CA GLY A 911 17.62 -9.08 26.42
C GLY A 911 16.29 -9.81 26.54
N ALA A 912 15.37 -9.51 25.62
CA ALA A 912 14.08 -10.20 25.55
C ALA A 912 14.02 -11.09 24.31
N ALA A 913 13.70 -12.37 24.51
CA ALA A 913 13.42 -13.32 23.45
C ALA A 913 11.91 -13.32 23.17
N VAL A 914 11.52 -13.46 21.90
CA VAL A 914 10.12 -13.71 21.52
C VAL A 914 10.06 -15.11 20.92
N ALA A 915 9.57 -16.06 21.72
CA ALA A 915 9.45 -17.45 21.30
C ALA A 915 8.13 -17.63 20.56
N GLN A 916 8.21 -18.07 19.30
CA GLN A 916 7.04 -18.25 18.45
C GLN A 916 6.76 -19.74 18.30
N VAL A 917 5.51 -20.13 18.56
CA VAL A 917 5.03 -21.50 18.45
C VAL A 917 4.14 -21.61 17.22
N TYR A 918 4.51 -22.50 16.30
CA TYR A 918 3.76 -22.77 15.08
C TYR A 918 3.29 -24.21 15.03
N VAL A 919 2.17 -24.44 14.35
CA VAL A 919 1.64 -25.77 14.10
C VAL A 919 1.59 -26.02 12.59
N GLY A 920 2.21 -27.11 12.15
CA GLY A 920 2.23 -27.57 10.77
C GLY A 920 0.94 -28.30 10.37
N PRO A 921 0.77 -28.66 9.09
CA PRO A 921 -0.43 -29.37 8.62
C PRO A 921 -0.59 -30.75 9.30
N PRO A 922 -1.84 -31.27 9.44
CA PRO A 922 -2.05 -32.63 9.89
C PRO A 922 -1.51 -33.66 8.89
N SER A 923 -1.06 -34.80 9.40
CA SER A 923 -0.66 -35.95 8.58
C SER A 923 -1.82 -36.52 7.77
N GLU A 924 -3.05 -36.42 8.31
CA GLU A 924 -4.29 -36.82 7.64
C GLU A 924 -5.03 -35.58 7.17
N ARG A 925 -4.79 -35.17 5.92
CA ARG A 925 -5.42 -33.96 5.35
C ARG A 925 -6.77 -34.29 4.72
N PRO A 926 -7.86 -33.63 5.13
CA PRO A 926 -9.13 -33.71 4.41
C PRO A 926 -8.97 -33.25 2.96
N SER A 927 -9.62 -33.95 2.04
CA SER A 927 -9.59 -33.62 0.61
C SER A 927 -10.12 -32.22 0.34
N GLY A 928 -9.41 -31.45 -0.49
CA GLY A 928 -9.81 -30.10 -0.90
C GLY A 928 -9.70 -29.02 0.18
N VAL A 929 -9.02 -29.30 1.31
CA VAL A 929 -8.81 -28.33 2.39
C VAL A 929 -7.37 -27.83 2.39
N GLU A 930 -7.23 -26.50 2.45
CA GLU A 930 -5.94 -25.83 2.52
C GLU A 930 -5.36 -25.84 3.94
N PHE A 931 -4.05 -26.05 4.06
CA PHE A 931 -3.32 -25.89 5.30
C PHE A 931 -2.02 -25.14 5.05
N ALA A 932 -1.77 -24.11 5.85
CA ALA A 932 -0.49 -23.41 5.83
C ALA A 932 0.65 -24.39 6.19
N PRO A 933 1.84 -24.27 5.57
CA PRO A 933 3.01 -25.08 5.94
C PRO A 933 3.34 -25.00 7.43
N ARG A 934 3.07 -23.83 8.03
CA ARG A 934 3.05 -23.58 9.46
C ARG A 934 2.07 -22.45 9.76
N ALA A 935 1.38 -22.52 10.89
CA ALA A 935 0.48 -21.47 11.36
C ALA A 935 0.88 -21.05 12.78
N LEU A 936 1.12 -19.76 13.00
CA LEU A 936 1.40 -19.21 14.32
C LEU A 936 0.22 -19.52 15.24
N ALA A 937 0.49 -20.20 16.35
CA ALA A 937 -0.50 -20.71 17.29
C ALA A 937 -0.33 -20.14 18.70
N GLY A 938 0.84 -19.58 19.00
CA GLY A 938 1.10 -18.87 20.25
C GLY A 938 2.48 -18.20 20.20
N PHE A 939 2.68 -17.22 21.06
CA PHE A 939 3.98 -16.61 21.27
C PHE A 939 4.06 -16.01 22.67
N ASP A 940 5.28 -15.89 23.19
CA ASP A 940 5.52 -15.19 24.46
C ASP A 940 6.82 -14.38 24.38
N ARG A 941 6.86 -13.28 25.13
CA ARG A 941 8.03 -12.40 25.25
C ARG A 941 8.63 -12.54 26.64
N VAL A 942 9.87 -13.01 26.69
CA VAL A 942 10.55 -13.34 27.95
C VAL A 942 11.86 -12.58 28.06
N SER A 943 11.97 -11.77 29.10
CA SER A 943 13.21 -11.09 29.48
C SER A 943 14.15 -12.06 30.20
N ILE A 944 15.39 -12.18 29.71
CA ILE A 944 16.37 -13.14 30.22
C ILE A 944 17.70 -12.41 30.41
N ALA A 945 18.22 -12.46 31.64
CA ALA A 945 19.55 -11.92 31.97
C ALA A 945 20.66 -12.64 31.18
N ALA A 946 21.82 -12.00 31.03
CA ALA A 946 22.97 -12.59 30.35
C ALA A 946 23.34 -13.96 30.98
N GLY A 947 23.56 -14.97 30.14
CA GLY A 947 23.90 -16.34 30.57
C GLY A 947 22.76 -17.17 31.18
N ALA A 948 21.64 -16.53 31.55
CA ALA A 948 20.51 -17.18 32.24
C ALA A 948 19.63 -17.98 31.26
N SER A 949 18.79 -18.86 31.81
CA SER A 949 17.78 -19.62 31.06
C SER A 949 16.40 -19.45 31.68
N SER A 950 15.37 -19.53 30.86
CA SER A 950 13.97 -19.54 31.28
C SER A 950 13.24 -20.71 30.61
N THR A 951 12.45 -21.44 31.38
CA THR A 951 11.54 -22.47 30.85
C THR A 951 10.17 -21.85 30.65
N VAL A 952 9.63 -22.01 29.45
CA VAL A 952 8.37 -21.41 29.00
C VAL A 952 7.43 -22.53 28.58
N THR A 953 6.18 -22.42 28.99
CA THR A 953 5.09 -23.26 28.49
C THR A 953 4.09 -22.36 27.75
N THR A 954 4.00 -22.55 26.44
CA THR A 954 3.00 -21.86 25.62
C THR A 954 1.80 -22.77 25.41
N HIS A 955 0.65 -22.37 25.93
CA HIS A 955 -0.61 -23.05 25.68
C HIS A 955 -1.12 -22.73 24.26
N VAL A 956 -1.50 -23.77 23.52
CA VAL A 956 -2.06 -23.70 22.18
C VAL A 956 -3.53 -24.14 22.24
N ASP A 957 -4.42 -23.19 21.95
CA ASP A 957 -5.88 -23.40 21.99
C ASP A 957 -6.33 -24.50 21.01
N PRO A 958 -7.33 -25.32 21.37
CA PRO A 958 -7.93 -26.32 20.47
C PRO A 958 -8.29 -25.79 19.06
N ARG A 959 -8.65 -24.51 18.94
CA ARG A 959 -8.96 -23.84 17.66
C ARG A 959 -7.80 -23.90 16.68
N ALA A 960 -6.55 -23.89 17.14
CA ALA A 960 -5.37 -24.01 16.27
C ALA A 960 -5.25 -25.41 15.62
N MET A 961 -5.99 -26.40 16.14
CA MET A 961 -6.10 -27.77 15.58
C MET A 961 -7.31 -27.96 14.67
N GLN A 962 -8.07 -26.89 14.42
CA GLN A 962 -9.28 -26.92 13.62
C GLN A 962 -9.08 -26.20 12.28
N TYR A 963 -9.91 -26.55 11.31
CA TYR A 963 -10.08 -25.80 10.06
C TYR A 963 -11.55 -25.42 9.89
N TRP A 964 -11.83 -24.39 9.10
CA TRP A 964 -13.21 -24.04 8.74
C TRP A 964 -13.68 -24.93 7.57
N SER A 965 -14.66 -25.79 7.82
CA SER A 965 -15.23 -26.65 6.79
C SER A 965 -16.36 -25.92 6.07
N THR A 966 -16.11 -25.43 4.86
CA THR A 966 -17.13 -24.74 4.03
C THR A 966 -18.35 -25.61 3.74
N SER A 967 -18.19 -26.92 3.61
CA SER A 967 -19.31 -27.85 3.43
C SER A 967 -20.21 -28.01 4.67
N LYS A 968 -19.62 -27.87 5.87
CA LYS A 968 -20.33 -28.06 7.15
C LYS A 968 -20.67 -26.74 7.84
N GLN A 969 -20.14 -25.62 7.34
CA GLN A 969 -20.26 -24.28 7.93
C GLN A 969 -19.90 -24.26 9.42
N GLN A 970 -18.81 -24.93 9.79
CA GLN A 970 -18.33 -24.98 11.17
C GLN A 970 -16.82 -25.27 11.25
N TRP A 971 -16.24 -25.00 12.42
CA TRP A 971 -14.89 -25.44 12.76
C TRP A 971 -14.86 -26.95 12.99
N VAL A 972 -13.94 -27.63 12.30
CA VAL A 972 -13.79 -29.08 12.37
C VAL A 972 -12.39 -29.41 12.84
N ARG A 973 -12.28 -30.29 13.84
CA ARG A 973 -11.01 -30.80 14.34
C ARG A 973 -10.35 -31.68 13.30
N THR A 974 -9.05 -31.50 13.12
CA THR A 974 -8.24 -32.37 12.25
C THR A 974 -7.77 -33.61 13.00
N HIS A 975 -7.58 -34.71 12.27
CA HIS A 975 -7.02 -35.96 12.78
C HIS A 975 -5.57 -36.12 12.30
N GLY A 976 -4.84 -37.05 12.92
CA GLY A 976 -3.43 -37.32 12.62
C GLY A 976 -2.45 -36.40 13.36
N ALA A 977 -1.19 -36.84 13.38
CA ALA A 977 -0.12 -36.11 14.04
C ALA A 977 0.24 -34.82 13.30
N ARG A 978 0.71 -33.81 14.04
CA ARG A 978 1.17 -32.53 13.49
C ARG A 978 2.58 -32.23 13.99
N ASP A 979 3.36 -31.53 13.18
CA ASP A 979 4.61 -30.93 13.65
C ASP A 979 4.30 -29.63 14.41
N VAL A 980 4.98 -29.44 15.54
CA VAL A 980 4.94 -28.23 16.36
C VAL A 980 6.35 -27.65 16.38
N PHE A 981 6.47 -26.40 15.94
CA PHE A 981 7.74 -25.69 15.77
C PHE A 981 7.89 -24.59 16.81
N VAL A 982 9.10 -24.38 17.32
CA VAL A 982 9.48 -23.32 18.27
C VAL A 982 10.79 -22.67 17.84
N GLY A 983 10.84 -21.34 17.89
CA GLY A 983 12.10 -20.60 17.73
C GLY A 983 11.92 -19.09 17.48
N PRO A 984 13.04 -18.38 17.24
CA PRO A 984 13.05 -17.00 16.78
C PRO A 984 12.89 -17.03 15.26
N ALA A 985 11.75 -16.58 14.72
CA ALA A 985 11.33 -16.88 13.36
C ALA A 985 12.25 -16.32 12.26
N ASP A 986 13.23 -17.13 11.86
CA ASP A 986 14.15 -16.83 10.77
C ASP A 986 13.87 -17.75 9.56
N LYS A 987 13.80 -19.07 9.74
CA LYS A 987 13.35 -20.00 8.69
C LYS A 987 12.77 -21.30 9.26
N PRO A 988 11.80 -21.97 8.58
CA PRO A 988 11.18 -23.20 9.09
C PRO A 988 12.17 -24.33 9.39
N ASP A 989 13.22 -24.47 8.58
CA ASP A 989 14.27 -25.49 8.71
C ASP A 989 15.19 -25.25 9.92
N GLN A 990 15.19 -24.03 10.48
CA GLN A 990 15.97 -23.67 11.67
C GLN A 990 15.15 -23.73 12.97
N LEU A 991 13.84 -23.97 12.88
CA LEU A 991 12.98 -24.10 14.06
C LEU A 991 13.18 -25.46 14.72
N ARG A 992 13.22 -25.46 16.06
CA ARG A 992 13.17 -26.70 16.84
C ARG A 992 11.76 -27.26 16.75
N HIS A 993 11.61 -28.57 16.57
CA HIS A 993 10.30 -29.17 16.42
C HIS A 993 10.14 -30.48 17.20
N ALA A 994 8.89 -30.78 17.51
CA ALA A 994 8.42 -32.06 18.01
C ALA A 994 7.07 -32.38 17.35
N ARG A 995 6.65 -33.63 17.41
CA ARG A 995 5.30 -34.00 16.98
C ARG A 995 4.32 -33.94 18.14
N THR A 996 3.06 -33.70 17.82
CA THR A 996 1.96 -33.92 18.76
C THR A 996 1.93 -35.38 19.22
N PRO A 997 1.47 -35.65 20.46
CA PRO A 997 1.22 -37.00 20.95
C PRO A 997 0.27 -37.82 20.09
#